data_AF-A0A0A9XIF0-F1
#
_entry.id   AF-A0A0A9XIF0-F1
#
_cell.length_a   1.000
_cell.length_b   1.000
_cell.length_c   1.000
_cell.angle_alpha   90.00
_cell.angle_beta   90.00
_cell.angle_gamma   90.00
#
_symmetry.space_group_name_H-M   'P 1'
#
loop_
_entity.id
_entity.type
_entity.pdbx_description
1 polymer ?
#
loop_
_entity_poly.entity_id
_entity_poly.type
_entity_poly.pdbx_seq_one_letter_code
_entity_poly.pdbx_strand_id
1 'polypeptide(L)'
;MGITGSGIKVAVFDTGLSKGHPHFKRVEERSDWTHEKSLEDGLGHGTFVAGVIASSKECLGLAPDAQLHIFRVFTNSQVSYTSWFLDAFNYAILKKINVLNLSIGGPDFMDHPFVDKVWELTANRVIMVSAIGNDGPLYGTLNNPADQMDVIGVGGINFDDQIAKFSSRGMTTWELPQGYGRLKPDIVTYGSTVRGSSIKGGCRTLSGTSVASPVVAGAVALLASGVIHRGNAINPASMKQALMASARRLPGINMFEQGHGKLDLLNAYHILNSYTPQASLSPSYIDLGECQYMWPYCTQPLYYGAIPTIVNVTVLNGLGVSGRIIEKPLWFPYIPQNGHYLEVSITYSSVLWPWSGWLGVSLSAAAIGADYTGTAQGHIELIIESPSDDGDFTPKRSNVKLPIRANIIPTPPKQKRLLWDQFHNLRYPPGYFPRDNLRMKADPLDWNADHIHTNFKDMYQHLRAAGYYVEVLGVPYTCFDASQYGTLMIVDPEEEFFPEEIAKLKRDVDAGLSVAVFADWYNVTVMKKVKFFDENTRQWWMPDTGGANIPALNDLLSSWGIALGDTVYDGDYTIGKQTVTYASGTHIAKFPFKGIVLSAKLTDQGAEMLGGKSHRDEVPVLGLLQTQDKKSSGRIVVYGDSNCIDNSHLQRDCFWLLDAVLDYTATAHIPSTFLQHQFKLRNEVRMLPQRMEGNHLYRYSKVLENHLEDTGKRMIRVLPQCPHIIWSQPNPLNKSAPTNLYKSQKLLSIKLEAELPPFSNENNMWLPTVEYMDNNNLESLPLAGFIILALVILFMLYRYFILRTRPRRKRGNRIGRIMSILKVPTV
;
A
#
# COMPACT_ATOMS: atom_id res chain seq x y z
N MET A 1 34.01 -11.67 -10.16
CA MET A 1 33.89 -11.10 -8.80
C MET A 1 33.94 -12.15 -7.69
N GLY A 2 33.58 -13.42 -7.93
CA GLY A 2 33.73 -14.49 -6.91
C GLY A 2 32.77 -14.38 -5.72
N ILE A 3 31.78 -13.50 -5.80
CA ILE A 3 30.75 -13.29 -4.79
C ILE A 3 29.62 -14.29 -5.05
N THR A 4 29.21 -15.05 -4.03
CA THR A 4 28.27 -16.17 -4.20
C THR A 4 27.21 -16.27 -3.09
N GLY A 5 27.13 -15.29 -2.18
CA GLY A 5 26.24 -15.33 -1.01
C GLY A 5 26.87 -15.95 0.24
N SER A 6 28.15 -16.33 0.19
CA SER A 6 28.84 -16.95 1.33
C SER A 6 28.79 -16.06 2.58
N GLY A 7 28.50 -16.68 3.73
CA GLY A 7 28.40 -16.00 5.03
C GLY A 7 27.06 -15.32 5.32
N ILE A 8 26.11 -15.35 4.38
CA ILE A 8 24.78 -14.75 4.55
C ILE A 8 23.74 -15.84 4.85
N LYS A 9 22.97 -15.62 5.92
CA LYS A 9 21.81 -16.45 6.29
C LYS A 9 20.55 -15.91 5.65
N VAL A 10 19.89 -16.75 4.86
CA VAL A 10 18.64 -16.41 4.19
C VAL A 10 17.53 -17.29 4.72
N ALA A 11 16.50 -16.67 5.30
CA ALA A 11 15.29 -17.37 5.69
C ALA A 11 14.24 -17.32 4.58
N VAL A 12 13.60 -18.47 4.33
CA VAL A 12 12.48 -18.62 3.40
C VAL A 12 11.27 -19.08 4.18
N PHE A 13 10.27 -18.21 4.29
CA PHE A 13 8.99 -18.48 4.96
C PHE A 13 7.99 -18.89 3.88
N ASP A 14 7.73 -20.19 3.75
CA ASP A 14 6.97 -20.72 2.62
C ASP A 14 6.41 -22.12 2.90
N THR A 15 6.13 -22.91 1.87
CA THR A 15 5.65 -24.30 1.95
C THR A 15 6.75 -25.31 2.28
N GLY A 16 7.98 -24.89 2.54
CA GLY A 16 9.11 -25.75 2.90
C GLY A 16 10.07 -26.06 1.74
N LEU A 17 10.94 -27.05 1.93
CA LEU A 17 11.94 -27.49 0.95
C LEU A 17 12.26 -28.96 1.18
N SER A 18 12.39 -29.80 0.14
CA SER A 18 12.73 -31.22 0.30
C SER A 18 14.18 -31.49 0.74
N LYS A 19 14.39 -32.53 1.58
CA LYS A 19 15.63 -32.73 2.36
C LYS A 19 16.80 -33.16 1.47
N GLY A 20 16.49 -34.02 0.51
CA GLY A 20 17.46 -34.60 -0.41
C GLY A 20 17.52 -33.88 -1.76
N HIS A 21 17.02 -32.65 -1.84
CA HIS A 21 16.89 -31.97 -3.12
C HIS A 21 18.28 -31.62 -3.70
N PRO A 22 18.62 -32.10 -4.91
CA PRO A 22 20.01 -32.11 -5.41
C PRO A 22 20.57 -30.73 -5.76
N HIS A 23 19.72 -29.71 -5.83
CA HIS A 23 20.12 -28.35 -6.20
C HIS A 23 20.78 -27.58 -5.04
N PHE A 24 20.56 -27.97 -3.79
CA PHE A 24 20.95 -27.17 -2.63
C PHE A 24 22.15 -27.79 -1.91
N LYS A 25 23.17 -26.96 -1.65
CA LYS A 25 24.39 -27.37 -0.94
C LYS A 25 24.35 -27.05 0.55
N ARG A 26 23.70 -25.94 0.94
CA ARG A 26 23.78 -25.36 2.30
C ARG A 26 22.39 -25.08 2.88
N VAL A 27 21.69 -26.15 3.24
CA VAL A 27 20.46 -26.07 4.03
C VAL A 27 20.83 -26.30 5.49
N GLU A 28 20.96 -25.21 6.25
CA GLU A 28 21.35 -25.28 7.67
C GLU A 28 20.19 -25.76 8.54
N GLU A 29 18.96 -25.38 8.17
CA GLU A 29 17.78 -25.68 8.96
C GLU A 29 16.53 -25.83 8.11
N ARG A 30 15.67 -26.75 8.54
CA ARG A 30 14.28 -26.90 8.13
C ARG A 30 13.44 -27.04 9.39
N SER A 31 12.47 -26.16 9.58
CA SER A 31 11.50 -26.24 10.68
C SER A 31 10.06 -26.10 10.17
N ASP A 32 9.12 -26.70 10.89
CA ASP A 32 7.69 -26.62 10.63
C ASP A 32 7.04 -25.86 11.78
N TRP A 33 6.33 -24.79 11.45
CA TRP A 33 5.57 -23.96 12.38
C TRP A 33 4.08 -24.26 12.29
N THR A 34 3.68 -25.14 11.38
CA THR A 34 2.32 -25.62 11.25
C THR A 34 2.07 -26.80 12.20
N HIS A 35 0.85 -27.35 12.15
CA HIS A 35 0.50 -28.57 12.89
C HIS A 35 0.72 -29.86 12.11
N GLU A 36 1.24 -29.78 10.88
CA GLU A 36 1.57 -30.97 10.11
C GLU A 36 2.81 -31.68 10.70
N LYS A 37 2.93 -32.98 10.40
CA LYS A 37 4.05 -33.81 10.86
C LYS A 37 5.04 -34.05 9.73
N SER A 38 5.35 -33.01 8.95
CA SER A 38 6.23 -33.12 7.79
C SER A 38 7.01 -31.83 7.55
N LEU A 39 8.31 -31.99 7.29
CA LEU A 39 9.19 -30.92 6.86
C LEU A 39 9.38 -30.91 5.33
N GLU A 40 8.73 -31.82 4.62
CA GLU A 40 8.79 -31.89 3.15
C GLU A 40 7.86 -30.85 2.52
N ASP A 41 8.29 -30.33 1.37
CA ASP A 41 7.46 -29.44 0.56
C ASP A 41 6.47 -30.25 -0.28
N GLY A 42 5.20 -30.27 0.14
CA GLY A 42 4.14 -30.95 -0.59
C GLY A 42 3.58 -30.17 -1.78
N LEU A 43 3.88 -28.87 -1.89
CA LEU A 43 3.30 -27.96 -2.89
C LEU A 43 4.31 -27.53 -3.97
N GLY A 44 5.57 -27.33 -3.58
CA GLY A 44 6.67 -26.97 -4.46
C GLY A 44 6.94 -25.50 -4.62
N HIS A 45 6.13 -24.64 -4.00
CA HIS A 45 6.34 -23.20 -4.05
C HIS A 45 7.61 -22.82 -3.29
N GLY A 46 7.76 -23.27 -2.04
CA GLY A 46 8.95 -23.02 -1.23
C GLY A 46 10.24 -23.58 -1.84
N THR A 47 10.19 -24.77 -2.44
CA THR A 47 11.34 -25.33 -3.18
C THR A 47 11.74 -24.46 -4.37
N PHE A 48 10.76 -23.93 -5.10
CA PHE A 48 11.02 -23.03 -6.22
C PHE A 48 11.63 -21.70 -5.74
N VAL A 49 11.04 -21.10 -4.71
CA VAL A 49 11.48 -19.84 -4.08
C VAL A 49 12.92 -19.98 -3.57
N ALA A 50 13.21 -21.02 -2.79
CA ALA A 50 14.57 -21.31 -2.33
C ALA A 50 15.53 -21.53 -3.51
N GLY A 51 15.05 -22.18 -4.58
CA GLY A 51 15.82 -22.43 -5.80
C GLY A 51 16.29 -21.15 -6.49
N VAL A 52 15.39 -20.19 -6.68
CA VAL A 52 15.71 -18.87 -7.25
C VAL A 52 16.77 -18.14 -6.41
N ILE A 53 16.73 -18.32 -5.08
CA ILE A 53 17.71 -17.71 -4.17
C ILE A 53 19.07 -18.41 -4.26
N ALA A 54 19.15 -19.73 -4.07
CA ALA A 54 20.41 -20.41 -3.77
C ALA A 54 20.58 -21.80 -4.44
N SER A 55 19.87 -22.09 -5.53
CA SER A 55 20.18 -23.28 -6.33
C SER A 55 21.63 -23.23 -6.83
N SER A 56 22.35 -24.33 -6.65
CA SER A 56 23.77 -24.48 -6.99
C SER A 56 24.03 -25.50 -8.11
N LYS A 57 22.97 -26.14 -8.61
CA LYS A 57 23.00 -27.13 -9.69
C LYS A 57 21.70 -27.04 -10.46
N GLU A 58 21.77 -26.77 -11.77
CA GLU A 58 20.61 -26.54 -12.65
C GLU A 58 19.71 -25.38 -12.16
N CYS A 59 19.14 -24.58 -13.06
CA CYS A 59 18.31 -23.43 -12.65
C CYS A 59 18.99 -22.58 -11.55
N LEU A 60 20.20 -22.10 -11.84
CA LEU A 60 21.07 -21.50 -10.84
C LEU A 60 20.37 -20.33 -10.14
N GLY A 61 20.45 -20.33 -8.82
CA GLY A 61 20.03 -19.21 -8.00
C GLY A 61 21.09 -18.11 -8.00
N LEU A 62 20.74 -16.94 -7.47
CA LEU A 62 21.65 -15.80 -7.43
C LEU A 62 22.78 -15.94 -6.39
N ALA A 63 22.50 -16.60 -5.27
CA ALA A 63 23.38 -16.70 -4.11
C ALA A 63 23.59 -18.18 -3.68
N PRO A 64 24.25 -19.00 -4.52
CA PRO A 64 24.33 -20.47 -4.33
C PRO A 64 25.07 -20.93 -3.05
N ASP A 65 25.90 -20.08 -2.43
CA ASP A 65 26.63 -20.40 -1.19
C ASP A 65 26.02 -19.78 0.07
N ALA A 66 24.84 -19.16 -0.04
CA ALA A 66 24.07 -18.67 1.09
C ALA A 66 23.58 -19.82 1.98
N GLN A 67 23.46 -19.55 3.29
CA GLN A 67 22.96 -20.49 4.29
C GLN A 67 21.43 -20.41 4.34
N LEU A 68 20.75 -21.43 3.82
CA LEU A 68 19.29 -21.47 3.79
C LEU A 68 18.72 -21.94 5.14
N HIS A 69 17.79 -21.16 5.68
CA HIS A 69 16.93 -21.50 6.80
C HIS A 69 15.48 -21.57 6.29
N ILE A 70 14.93 -22.78 6.22
CA ILE A 70 13.61 -23.00 5.61
C ILE A 70 12.56 -23.14 6.71
N PHE A 71 11.66 -22.17 6.81
CA PHE A 71 10.60 -22.15 7.80
C PHE A 71 9.28 -22.41 7.07
N ARG A 72 8.74 -23.61 7.28
CA ARG A 72 7.44 -23.99 6.74
C ARG A 72 6.36 -23.33 7.60
N VAL A 73 5.58 -22.46 6.98
CA VAL A 73 4.47 -21.71 7.61
C VAL A 73 3.15 -21.93 6.88
N PHE A 74 3.13 -22.73 5.81
CA PHE A 74 1.92 -23.16 5.13
C PHE A 74 1.74 -24.68 5.22
N THR A 75 0.51 -25.10 5.42
CA THR A 75 0.10 -26.50 5.27
C THR A 75 0.02 -26.90 3.79
N ASN A 76 -0.11 -28.19 3.50
CA ASN A 76 -0.32 -28.65 2.12
C ASN A 76 -1.70 -28.27 1.57
N SER A 77 -2.63 -27.89 2.44
CA SER A 77 -3.92 -27.31 2.07
C SER A 77 -3.84 -25.78 1.87
N GLN A 78 -2.65 -25.19 1.86
CA GLN A 78 -2.40 -23.73 1.74
C GLN A 78 -2.99 -22.89 2.89
N VAL A 79 -3.26 -23.51 4.03
CA VAL A 79 -3.67 -22.79 5.26
C VAL A 79 -2.44 -22.26 5.97
N SER A 80 -2.54 -21.02 6.46
CA SER A 80 -1.53 -20.36 7.29
C SER A 80 -2.19 -19.42 8.31
N TYR A 81 -1.57 -19.26 9.47
CA TYR A 81 -2.04 -18.36 10.54
C TYR A 81 -0.99 -17.29 10.86
N THR A 82 -1.43 -16.07 11.20
CA THR A 82 -0.57 -14.99 11.69
C THR A 82 0.32 -15.44 12.84
N SER A 83 -0.21 -16.22 13.79
CA SER A 83 0.54 -16.73 14.94
C SER A 83 1.78 -17.53 14.56
N TRP A 84 1.73 -18.33 13.49
CA TRP A 84 2.86 -19.10 13.00
C TRP A 84 3.98 -18.20 12.46
N PHE A 85 3.61 -17.10 11.79
CA PHE A 85 4.58 -16.09 11.38
C PHE A 85 5.22 -15.40 12.58
N LEU A 86 4.43 -15.02 13.58
CA LEU A 86 4.95 -14.33 14.78
C LEU A 86 6.01 -15.18 15.49
N ASP A 87 5.74 -16.47 15.68
CA ASP A 87 6.67 -17.41 16.30
C ASP A 87 7.92 -17.64 15.43
N ALA A 88 7.73 -17.84 14.13
CA ALA A 88 8.84 -18.01 13.19
C ALA A 88 9.72 -16.73 13.07
N PHE A 89 9.13 -15.53 13.14
CA PHE A 89 9.87 -14.26 13.17
C PHE A 89 10.71 -14.12 14.44
N ASN A 90 10.16 -14.44 15.62
CA ASN A 90 10.94 -14.47 16.86
C ASN A 90 12.16 -15.40 16.74
N TYR A 91 11.97 -16.55 16.10
CA TYR A 91 13.04 -17.50 15.88
C TYR A 91 14.06 -17.02 14.83
N ALA A 92 13.62 -16.34 13.77
CA ALA A 92 14.52 -15.71 12.80
C ALA A 92 15.45 -14.67 13.46
N ILE A 93 14.91 -13.85 14.36
CA ILE A 93 15.67 -12.89 15.16
C ILE A 93 16.70 -13.64 16.02
N LEU A 94 16.28 -14.67 16.75
CA LEU A 94 17.17 -15.49 17.58
C LEU A 94 18.31 -16.11 16.77
N LYS A 95 18.03 -16.57 15.54
CA LYS A 95 19.02 -17.15 14.62
C LYS A 95 19.92 -16.13 13.94
N LYS A 96 19.64 -14.83 14.11
CA LYS A 96 20.33 -13.71 13.47
C LYS A 96 20.34 -13.87 11.96
N ILE A 97 19.16 -14.12 11.39
CA ILE A 97 18.95 -14.16 9.94
C ILE A 97 19.36 -12.81 9.34
N ASN A 98 20.00 -12.81 8.17
CA ASN A 98 20.40 -11.57 7.50
C ASN A 98 19.32 -11.10 6.53
N VAL A 99 18.75 -12.02 5.75
CA VAL A 99 17.76 -11.75 4.72
C VAL A 99 16.56 -12.67 4.94
N LEU A 100 15.36 -12.12 4.91
CA LEU A 100 14.12 -12.88 4.97
C LEU A 100 13.32 -12.63 3.69
N ASN A 101 12.99 -13.70 2.97
CA ASN A 101 12.07 -13.64 1.85
C ASN A 101 10.67 -14.09 2.28
N LEU A 102 9.68 -13.25 2.01
CA LEU A 102 8.27 -13.53 2.22
C LEU A 102 7.52 -13.42 0.88
N SER A 103 7.37 -14.54 0.19
CA SER A 103 6.74 -14.62 -1.14
C SER A 103 5.20 -14.69 -1.07
N ILE A 104 4.61 -14.02 -0.09
CA ILE A 104 3.19 -14.07 0.25
C ILE A 104 2.74 -12.71 0.81
N GLY A 105 1.44 -12.51 0.93
CA GLY A 105 0.86 -11.38 1.63
C GLY A 105 -0.65 -11.39 1.55
N GLY A 106 -1.31 -10.47 2.25
CA GLY A 106 -2.76 -10.30 2.20
C GLY A 106 -3.16 -8.82 2.20
N PRO A 107 -4.44 -8.52 1.95
CA PRO A 107 -4.95 -7.15 1.88
C PRO A 107 -5.05 -6.46 3.25
N ASP A 108 -4.96 -7.23 4.35
CA ASP A 108 -5.04 -6.70 5.71
C ASP A 108 -3.75 -6.01 6.13
N PHE A 109 -3.75 -4.71 5.94
CA PHE A 109 -2.67 -3.84 6.38
C PHE A 109 -2.83 -3.39 7.84
N MET A 110 -3.97 -3.66 8.50
CA MET A 110 -4.25 -3.26 9.89
C MET A 110 -4.02 -4.40 10.90
N ASP A 111 -3.45 -5.54 10.50
CA ASP A 111 -2.96 -6.59 11.42
C ASP A 111 -1.76 -6.07 12.24
N HIS A 112 -2.04 -5.27 13.27
CA HIS A 112 -1.03 -4.64 14.12
C HIS A 112 -0.06 -5.66 14.74
N PRO A 113 -0.50 -6.81 15.29
CA PRO A 113 0.42 -7.85 15.77
C PRO A 113 1.44 -8.29 14.72
N PHE A 114 1.01 -8.48 13.47
CA PHE A 114 1.90 -8.86 12.37
C PHE A 114 2.84 -7.71 11.97
N VAL A 115 2.31 -6.51 11.78
CA VAL A 115 3.09 -5.32 11.37
C VAL A 115 4.12 -4.93 12.44
N ASP A 116 3.75 -4.93 13.71
CA ASP A 116 4.67 -4.66 14.83
C ASP A 116 5.83 -5.67 14.85
N LYS A 117 5.54 -6.94 14.55
CA LYS A 117 6.57 -7.97 14.47
C LYS A 117 7.47 -7.80 13.25
N VAL A 118 6.94 -7.33 12.12
CA VAL A 118 7.74 -6.94 10.95
C VAL A 118 8.69 -5.79 11.29
N TRP A 119 8.22 -4.78 12.03
CA TRP A 119 9.08 -3.68 12.51
C TRP A 119 10.14 -4.19 13.49
N GLU A 120 9.80 -5.05 14.45
CA GLU A 120 10.78 -5.66 15.36
C GLU A 120 11.84 -6.48 14.61
N LEU A 121 11.41 -7.26 13.61
CA LEU A 121 12.31 -8.07 12.79
C LEU A 121 13.31 -7.20 12.03
N THR A 122 12.84 -6.15 11.35
CA THR A 122 13.72 -5.22 10.63
C THR A 122 14.58 -4.39 11.60
N ALA A 123 14.08 -4.01 12.77
CA ALA A 123 14.86 -3.34 13.83
C ALA A 123 16.05 -4.20 14.28
N ASN A 124 15.89 -5.53 14.28
CA ASN A 124 16.97 -6.51 14.52
C ASN A 124 17.88 -6.73 13.29
N ARG A 125 17.90 -5.78 12.35
CA ARG A 125 18.74 -5.75 11.14
C ARG A 125 18.49 -6.87 10.13
N VAL A 126 17.33 -7.52 10.19
CA VAL A 126 16.90 -8.46 9.15
C VAL A 126 16.40 -7.67 7.95
N ILE A 127 16.99 -7.90 6.78
CA ILE A 127 16.55 -7.29 5.53
C ILE A 127 15.37 -8.10 5.00
N MET A 128 14.17 -7.52 5.06
CA MET A 128 12.95 -8.18 4.62
C MET A 128 12.63 -7.83 3.17
N VAL A 129 12.41 -8.86 2.35
CA VAL A 129 11.99 -8.76 0.95
C VAL A 129 10.65 -9.47 0.81
N SER A 130 9.66 -8.79 0.24
CA SER A 130 8.30 -9.31 0.14
C SER A 130 7.69 -9.06 -1.24
N ALA A 131 6.88 -10.02 -1.69
CA ALA A 131 6.08 -9.90 -2.90
C ALA A 131 4.93 -8.88 -2.69
N ILE A 132 4.69 -8.01 -3.68
CA ILE A 132 3.64 -6.97 -3.55
C ILE A 132 2.20 -7.46 -3.74
N GLY A 133 1.99 -8.71 -4.17
CA GLY A 133 0.67 -9.23 -4.52
C GLY A 133 0.50 -9.52 -6.02
N ASN A 134 -0.54 -10.27 -6.36
CA ASN A 134 -0.83 -10.74 -7.72
C ASN A 134 -2.20 -10.25 -8.24
N ASP A 135 -2.71 -9.17 -7.64
CA ASP A 135 -4.07 -8.68 -7.81
C ASP A 135 -4.12 -7.48 -8.79
N GLY A 136 -3.06 -7.32 -9.59
CA GLY A 136 -3.05 -6.42 -10.74
C GLY A 136 -4.01 -6.87 -11.85
N PRO A 137 -4.39 -5.98 -12.78
CA PRO A 137 -3.80 -4.66 -13.04
C PRO A 137 -4.51 -3.50 -12.32
N LEU A 138 -5.40 -3.77 -11.36
CA LEU A 138 -6.05 -2.72 -10.58
C LEU A 138 -5.04 -2.03 -9.65
N TYR A 139 -5.30 -0.75 -9.36
CA TYR A 139 -4.52 0.08 -8.46
C TYR A 139 -5.04 -0.06 -7.03
N GLY A 140 -4.17 0.17 -6.03
CA GLY A 140 -4.53 0.00 -4.62
C GLY A 140 -4.57 -1.45 -4.16
N THR A 141 -3.89 -2.37 -4.87
CA THR A 141 -3.96 -3.82 -4.66
C THR A 141 -2.72 -4.41 -3.99
N LEU A 142 -2.01 -3.58 -3.23
CA LEU A 142 -0.78 -3.97 -2.56
C LEU A 142 -1.08 -4.85 -1.35
N ASN A 143 -0.30 -5.92 -1.19
CA ASN A 143 -0.39 -6.81 -0.04
C ASN A 143 0.57 -6.42 1.08
N ASN A 144 0.11 -6.59 2.31
CA ASN A 144 0.92 -6.56 3.52
C ASN A 144 1.80 -7.82 3.62
N PRO A 145 3.09 -7.72 4.02
CA PRO A 145 3.80 -6.54 4.52
C PRO A 145 4.61 -5.80 3.46
N ALA A 146 4.46 -6.12 2.17
CA ALA A 146 5.23 -5.47 1.11
C ALA A 146 4.88 -3.97 0.95
N ASP A 147 3.74 -3.55 1.46
CA ASP A 147 3.31 -2.16 1.55
C ASP A 147 4.02 -1.34 2.65
N GLN A 148 4.69 -2.00 3.61
CA GLN A 148 5.42 -1.34 4.70
C GLN A 148 6.64 -0.56 4.21
N MET A 149 6.96 0.55 4.89
CA MET A 149 8.10 1.41 4.53
C MET A 149 9.46 0.72 4.72
N ASP A 150 9.61 -0.14 5.73
CA ASP A 150 10.88 -0.83 6.03
C ASP A 150 11.08 -2.14 5.26
N VAL A 151 10.05 -2.60 4.53
CA VAL A 151 10.11 -3.81 3.71
C VAL A 151 10.45 -3.44 2.28
N ILE A 152 11.29 -4.24 1.61
CA ILE A 152 11.56 -4.13 0.18
C ILE A 152 10.42 -4.85 -0.55
N GLY A 153 9.46 -4.08 -1.06
CA GLY A 153 8.30 -4.57 -1.82
C GLY A 153 8.64 -4.71 -3.29
N VAL A 154 8.47 -5.91 -3.85
CA VAL A 154 8.95 -6.28 -5.18
C VAL A 154 7.79 -6.60 -6.14
N GLY A 155 7.70 -5.83 -7.22
CA GLY A 155 6.77 -6.10 -8.33
C GLY A 155 7.39 -6.97 -9.43
N GLY A 156 6.52 -7.49 -10.31
CA GLY A 156 6.88 -8.45 -11.35
C GLY A 156 6.86 -7.86 -12.76
N ILE A 157 7.90 -8.11 -13.54
CA ILE A 157 7.96 -7.85 -14.98
C ILE A 157 8.15 -9.14 -15.78
N ASN A 158 7.88 -9.09 -17.09
CA ASN A 158 8.28 -10.13 -18.03
C ASN A 158 9.71 -9.89 -18.56
N PHE A 159 10.20 -10.81 -19.40
CA PHE A 159 11.55 -10.71 -19.98
C PHE A 159 11.69 -9.58 -21.02
N ASP A 160 10.58 -9.02 -21.49
CA ASP A 160 10.51 -7.85 -22.39
C ASP A 160 10.47 -6.52 -21.63
N ASP A 161 10.74 -6.54 -20.31
CA ASP A 161 10.72 -5.37 -19.43
C ASP A 161 9.35 -4.65 -19.35
N GLN A 162 8.26 -5.39 -19.55
CA GLN A 162 6.89 -4.91 -19.32
C GLN A 162 6.38 -5.35 -17.95
N ILE A 163 5.60 -4.50 -17.28
CA ILE A 163 4.90 -4.85 -16.04
C ILE A 163 4.01 -6.05 -16.30
N ALA A 164 4.17 -7.10 -15.49
CA ALA A 164 3.33 -8.29 -15.59
C ALA A 164 1.90 -7.93 -15.19
N LYS A 165 0.90 -8.40 -15.96
CA LYS A 165 -0.51 -8.04 -15.72
C LYS A 165 -0.98 -8.33 -14.29
N PHE A 166 -0.52 -9.44 -13.71
CA PHE A 166 -0.84 -9.82 -12.34
C PHE A 166 -0.15 -8.94 -11.29
N SER A 167 0.94 -8.24 -11.60
CA SER A 167 1.69 -7.50 -10.59
C SER A 167 0.79 -6.43 -9.98
N SER A 168 0.55 -6.52 -8.67
CA SER A 168 -0.20 -5.51 -7.94
C SER A 168 0.39 -4.12 -8.14
N ARG A 169 -0.44 -3.09 -7.96
CA ARG A 169 -0.05 -1.69 -8.20
C ARG A 169 -0.40 -0.86 -6.98
N GLY A 170 0.47 0.09 -6.67
CA GLY A 170 0.19 1.09 -5.66
C GLY A 170 -0.93 2.03 -6.08
N MET A 171 -1.17 3.11 -5.36
CA MET A 171 -0.50 3.53 -4.13
C MET A 171 -0.89 2.68 -2.91
N THR A 172 -0.20 2.86 -1.78
CA THR A 172 -0.64 2.26 -0.51
C THR A 172 -2.01 2.81 -0.13
N THR A 173 -2.90 1.98 0.40
CA THR A 173 -4.29 2.44 0.59
C THR A 173 -4.48 3.19 1.90
N TRP A 174 -3.64 2.98 2.91
CA TRP A 174 -3.65 3.55 4.27
C TRP A 174 -4.04 5.04 4.34
N GLU A 175 -3.46 5.87 3.48
CA GLU A 175 -3.61 7.33 3.51
C GLU A 175 -4.70 7.86 2.57
N LEU A 176 -5.38 7.00 1.81
CA LEU A 176 -6.38 7.41 0.81
C LEU A 176 -7.55 8.24 1.38
N PRO A 177 -8.04 8.04 2.62
CA PRO A 177 -9.02 8.97 3.20
C PRO A 177 -8.51 10.43 3.30
N GLN A 178 -7.19 10.64 3.26
CA GLN A 178 -6.53 11.95 3.28
C GLN A 178 -6.04 12.39 1.89
N GLY A 179 -6.38 11.66 0.83
CA GLY A 179 -6.22 12.07 -0.57
C GLY A 179 -5.34 11.15 -1.43
N TYR A 180 -4.18 10.69 -0.93
CA TYR A 180 -3.25 9.88 -1.72
C TYR A 180 -2.37 8.98 -0.85
N GLY A 181 -2.05 7.79 -1.33
CA GLY A 181 -1.14 6.83 -0.71
C GLY A 181 0.35 7.09 -0.95
N ARG A 182 1.19 6.28 -0.31
CA ARG A 182 2.65 6.23 -0.50
C ARG A 182 3.04 5.42 -1.75
N LEU A 183 4.25 5.70 -2.23
CA LEU A 183 4.89 5.02 -3.36
C LEU A 183 5.27 3.57 -3.01
N LYS A 184 4.62 2.62 -3.69
CA LYS A 184 4.95 1.20 -3.77
C LYS A 184 4.55 0.65 -5.15
N PRO A 185 5.20 -0.40 -5.69
CA PRO A 185 6.34 -1.14 -5.12
C PRO A 185 7.62 -0.30 -4.99
N ASP A 186 8.66 -0.83 -4.34
CA ASP A 186 9.94 -0.12 -4.27
C ASP A 186 10.73 -0.29 -5.58
N ILE A 187 10.76 -1.51 -6.11
CA ILE A 187 11.42 -1.89 -7.37
C ILE A 187 10.66 -3.02 -8.06
N VAL A 188 10.99 -3.29 -9.32
CA VAL A 188 10.49 -4.45 -10.08
C VAL A 188 11.63 -5.34 -10.57
N THR A 189 11.33 -6.62 -10.78
CA THR A 189 12.26 -7.57 -11.43
C THR A 189 11.49 -8.69 -12.12
N TYR A 190 12.20 -9.61 -12.78
CA TYR A 190 11.60 -10.72 -13.49
C TYR A 190 10.72 -11.56 -12.57
N GLY A 191 9.43 -11.59 -12.89
CA GLY A 191 8.41 -12.34 -12.18
C GLY A 191 7.51 -13.17 -13.10
N SER A 192 7.61 -13.01 -14.42
CA SER A 192 6.91 -13.86 -15.39
C SER A 192 7.85 -14.92 -15.95
N THR A 193 7.34 -16.16 -16.05
CA THR A 193 8.01 -17.29 -16.69
C THR A 193 9.45 -17.54 -16.22
N VAL A 194 9.74 -17.27 -14.95
CA VAL A 194 11.06 -17.50 -14.36
C VAL A 194 11.25 -18.99 -14.10
N ARG A 195 12.46 -19.48 -14.42
CA ARG A 195 12.86 -20.88 -14.29
C ARG A 195 13.51 -21.10 -12.91
N GLY A 196 13.05 -22.11 -12.17
CA GLY A 196 13.52 -22.42 -10.81
C GLY A 196 13.41 -23.91 -10.49
N SER A 197 13.83 -24.29 -9.28
CA SER A 197 13.86 -25.69 -8.83
C SER A 197 12.46 -26.31 -8.75
N SER A 198 12.32 -27.55 -9.21
CA SER A 198 11.10 -28.36 -9.04
C SER A 198 11.25 -29.35 -7.89
N ILE A 199 10.17 -29.71 -7.18
CA ILE A 199 10.20 -30.60 -5.99
C ILE A 199 11.04 -31.87 -6.18
N LYS A 200 10.93 -32.51 -7.35
CA LYS A 200 11.58 -33.79 -7.66
C LYS A 200 12.96 -33.64 -8.34
N GLY A 201 13.55 -32.45 -8.29
CA GLY A 201 14.74 -32.09 -9.06
C GLY A 201 14.40 -31.58 -10.47
N GLY A 202 15.42 -31.08 -11.16
CA GLY A 202 15.24 -30.40 -12.44
C GLY A 202 14.54 -29.06 -12.29
N CYS A 203 14.09 -28.52 -13.42
CA CYS A 203 13.63 -27.14 -13.52
C CYS A 203 12.15 -27.06 -13.86
N ARG A 204 11.43 -26.14 -13.22
CA ARG A 204 10.07 -25.73 -13.58
C ARG A 204 10.01 -24.22 -13.79
N THR A 205 8.92 -23.75 -14.38
CA THR A 205 8.69 -22.33 -14.64
C THR A 205 7.47 -21.86 -13.86
N LEU A 206 7.55 -20.70 -13.21
CA LEU A 206 6.42 -20.05 -12.54
C LEU A 206 6.35 -18.56 -12.85
N SER A 207 5.16 -17.99 -12.61
CA SER A 207 4.88 -16.56 -12.71
C SER A 207 4.21 -16.09 -11.43
N GLY A 208 4.59 -14.90 -10.95
CA GLY A 208 4.02 -14.25 -9.77
C GLY A 208 5.00 -13.23 -9.17
N THR A 209 4.52 -12.29 -8.38
CA THR A 209 5.40 -11.45 -7.54
C THR A 209 6.06 -12.29 -6.44
N SER A 210 5.43 -13.40 -6.04
CA SER A 210 6.03 -14.48 -5.23
C SER A 210 7.29 -15.10 -5.86
N VAL A 211 7.47 -14.92 -7.17
CA VAL A 211 8.66 -15.32 -7.94
C VAL A 211 9.65 -14.16 -8.12
N ALA A 212 9.17 -12.92 -8.24
CA ALA A 212 10.02 -11.73 -8.30
C ALA A 212 10.73 -11.43 -6.96
N SER A 213 10.03 -11.60 -5.84
CA SER A 213 10.58 -11.42 -4.48
C SER A 213 11.87 -12.22 -4.23
N PRO A 214 11.93 -13.55 -4.50
CA PRO A 214 13.15 -14.32 -4.28
C PRO A 214 14.29 -13.97 -5.25
N VAL A 215 14.01 -13.41 -6.43
CA VAL A 215 15.06 -12.84 -7.29
C VAL A 215 15.74 -11.67 -6.56
N VAL A 216 14.96 -10.78 -5.92
CA VAL A 216 15.54 -9.70 -5.12
C VAL A 216 16.18 -10.22 -3.83
N ALA A 217 15.60 -11.21 -3.15
CA ALA A 217 16.20 -11.78 -1.94
C ALA A 217 17.56 -12.45 -2.23
N GLY A 218 17.66 -13.19 -3.35
CA GLY A 218 18.93 -13.73 -3.84
C GLY A 218 19.92 -12.63 -4.22
N ALA A 219 19.46 -11.57 -4.88
CA ALA A 219 20.28 -10.39 -5.17
C ALA A 219 20.81 -9.71 -3.90
N VAL A 220 19.95 -9.51 -2.89
CA VAL A 220 20.32 -8.94 -1.59
C VAL A 220 21.35 -9.82 -0.89
N ALA A 221 21.17 -11.15 -0.89
CA ALA A 221 22.14 -12.07 -0.30
C ALA A 221 23.50 -12.02 -1.02
N LEU A 222 23.48 -11.97 -2.35
CA LEU A 222 24.67 -11.81 -3.17
C LEU A 222 25.39 -10.49 -2.84
N LEU A 223 24.67 -9.37 -2.88
CA LEU A 223 25.19 -8.03 -2.57
C LEU A 223 25.77 -7.97 -1.15
N ALA A 224 25.00 -8.40 -0.15
CA ALA A 224 25.41 -8.40 1.25
C ALA A 224 26.71 -9.20 1.47
N SER A 225 26.88 -10.34 0.81
CA SER A 225 28.13 -11.11 0.90
C SER A 225 29.30 -10.37 0.27
N GLY A 226 29.07 -9.64 -0.82
CA GLY A 226 30.09 -8.86 -1.53
C GLY A 226 30.61 -7.64 -0.76
N VAL A 227 29.79 -7.08 0.14
CA VAL A 227 30.12 -5.91 0.94
C VAL A 227 30.14 -6.21 2.44
N ILE A 228 30.27 -7.47 2.84
CA ILE A 228 30.22 -7.89 4.25
C ILE A 228 31.26 -7.17 5.12
N HIS A 229 32.40 -6.80 4.54
CA HIS A 229 33.48 -6.04 5.18
C HIS A 229 33.06 -4.61 5.60
N ARG A 230 31.94 -4.09 5.09
CA ARG A 230 31.37 -2.78 5.46
C ARG A 230 30.64 -2.80 6.81
N GLY A 231 30.39 -3.98 7.40
CA GLY A 231 29.82 -4.12 8.74
C GLY A 231 28.46 -3.44 8.91
N ASN A 232 28.30 -2.67 10.00
CA ASN A 232 27.04 -2.00 10.38
C ASN A 232 26.50 -1.00 9.36
N ALA A 233 27.33 -0.54 8.42
CA ALA A 233 26.89 0.32 7.33
C ALA A 233 25.88 -0.38 6.39
N ILE A 234 25.87 -1.72 6.39
CA ILE A 234 24.89 -2.53 5.66
C ILE A 234 23.77 -2.93 6.62
N ASN A 235 22.62 -2.32 6.41
CA ASN A 235 21.40 -2.45 7.18
C ASN A 235 20.16 -2.38 6.25
N PRO A 236 18.94 -2.66 6.76
CA PRO A 236 17.72 -2.64 5.94
C PRO A 236 17.52 -1.37 5.11
N ALA A 237 17.69 -0.18 5.70
CA ALA A 237 17.59 1.07 4.96
C ALA A 237 18.66 1.20 3.87
N SER A 238 19.94 1.02 4.19
CA SER A 238 21.04 1.17 3.21
C SER A 238 20.90 0.23 2.01
N MET A 239 20.47 -1.02 2.23
CA MET A 239 20.22 -1.98 1.15
C MET A 239 19.06 -1.49 0.28
N LYS A 240 17.94 -1.11 0.90
CA LYS A 240 16.77 -0.58 0.20
C LYS A 240 17.11 0.69 -0.60
N GLN A 241 17.85 1.62 -0.01
CA GLN A 241 18.35 2.84 -0.66
C GLN A 241 19.22 2.52 -1.88
N ALA A 242 20.15 1.58 -1.77
CA ALA A 242 21.02 1.20 -2.88
C ALA A 242 20.24 0.56 -4.03
N LEU A 243 19.28 -0.32 -3.72
CA LEU A 243 18.42 -0.94 -4.73
C LEU A 243 17.55 0.10 -5.46
N MET A 244 16.94 1.03 -4.73
CA MET A 244 16.10 2.08 -5.33
C MET A 244 16.92 3.08 -6.14
N ALA A 245 18.07 3.53 -5.62
CA ALA A 245 18.92 4.51 -6.29
C ALA A 245 19.62 3.96 -7.55
N SER A 246 19.84 2.65 -7.62
CA SER A 246 20.43 1.98 -8.79
C SER A 246 19.40 1.54 -9.83
N ALA A 247 18.12 1.44 -9.46
CA ALA A 247 17.08 0.90 -10.32
C ALA A 247 16.96 1.66 -11.65
N ARG A 248 16.79 0.91 -12.73
CA ARG A 248 16.61 1.46 -14.08
C ARG A 248 15.13 1.61 -14.37
N ARG A 249 14.66 2.84 -14.50
CA ARG A 249 13.27 3.14 -14.88
C ARG A 249 12.91 2.53 -16.24
N LEU A 250 11.73 1.95 -16.28
CA LEU A 250 11.05 1.46 -17.47
C LEU A 250 10.32 2.63 -18.14
N PRO A 251 10.45 2.80 -19.47
CA PRO A 251 9.82 3.90 -20.19
C PRO A 251 8.30 3.74 -20.22
N GLY A 252 7.57 4.84 -20.07
CA GLY A 252 6.10 4.85 -20.18
C GLY A 252 5.34 4.19 -19.04
N ILE A 253 6.01 3.81 -17.95
CA ILE A 253 5.41 3.20 -16.76
C ILE A 253 5.49 4.20 -15.59
N ASN A 254 4.42 4.35 -14.82
CA ASN A 254 4.42 5.28 -13.68
C ASN A 254 4.97 4.65 -12.39
N MET A 255 5.29 5.50 -11.41
CA MET A 255 5.94 5.09 -10.17
C MET A 255 5.11 4.08 -9.35
N PHE A 256 3.78 4.10 -9.41
CA PHE A 256 2.94 3.15 -8.66
C PHE A 256 2.87 1.75 -9.30
N GLU A 257 3.37 1.59 -10.52
CA GLU A 257 3.53 0.28 -11.15
C GLU A 257 4.98 -0.25 -11.05
N GLN A 258 5.97 0.61 -11.27
CA GLN A 258 7.38 0.18 -11.34
C GLN A 258 8.23 0.52 -10.10
N GLY A 259 7.72 1.31 -9.16
CA GLY A 259 8.53 1.90 -8.10
C GLY A 259 9.64 2.77 -8.68
N HIS A 260 10.86 2.55 -8.22
CA HIS A 260 12.06 3.21 -8.75
C HIS A 260 12.59 2.57 -10.04
N GLY A 261 12.02 1.45 -10.47
CA GLY A 261 12.34 0.77 -11.71
C GLY A 261 12.87 -0.65 -11.53
N LYS A 262 13.46 -1.18 -12.61
CA LYS A 262 14.02 -2.53 -12.66
C LYS A 262 15.31 -2.64 -11.86
N LEU A 263 15.45 -3.70 -11.07
CA LEU A 263 16.68 -4.05 -10.34
C LEU A 263 17.95 -3.95 -11.21
N ASP A 264 18.97 -3.25 -10.70
CA ASP A 264 20.32 -3.20 -11.27
C ASP A 264 21.36 -3.63 -10.22
N LEU A 265 21.77 -4.90 -10.32
CA LEU A 265 22.69 -5.53 -9.36
C LEU A 265 24.08 -4.87 -9.33
N LEU A 266 24.63 -4.49 -10.49
CA LEU A 266 25.99 -3.98 -10.56
C LEU A 266 26.06 -2.58 -9.97
N ASN A 267 25.12 -1.70 -10.34
CA ASN A 267 25.06 -0.36 -9.77
C ASN A 267 24.73 -0.40 -8.27
N ALA A 268 23.86 -1.31 -7.82
CA ALA A 268 23.61 -1.50 -6.38
C ALA A 268 24.88 -1.91 -5.62
N TYR A 269 25.68 -2.82 -6.17
CA TYR A 269 26.96 -3.23 -5.57
C TYR A 269 27.93 -2.05 -5.43
N HIS A 270 28.08 -1.25 -6.49
CA HIS A 270 28.96 -0.08 -6.44
C HIS A 270 28.53 0.92 -5.38
N ILE A 271 27.23 1.20 -5.29
CA ILE A 271 26.67 2.08 -4.26
C ILE A 271 26.97 1.54 -2.86
N LEU A 272 26.72 0.25 -2.61
CA LEU A 272 26.93 -0.37 -1.30
C LEU A 272 28.40 -0.41 -0.89
N ASN A 273 29.30 -0.66 -1.86
CA ASN A 273 30.74 -0.75 -1.60
C ASN A 273 31.34 0.59 -1.15
N SER A 274 30.81 1.72 -1.65
CA SER A 274 31.19 3.07 -1.23
C SER A 274 30.18 3.72 -0.26
N TYR A 275 29.18 2.98 0.22
CA TYR A 275 28.04 3.55 0.93
C TYR A 275 28.45 4.25 2.23
N THR A 276 28.07 5.52 2.33
CA THR A 276 28.15 6.31 3.56
C THR A 276 26.75 6.40 4.17
N PRO A 277 26.59 6.09 5.47
CA PRO A 277 25.30 6.23 6.16
C PRO A 277 24.67 7.60 5.88
N GLN A 278 23.46 7.60 5.34
CA GLN A 278 22.73 8.81 4.96
C GLN A 278 21.22 8.55 4.97
N ALA A 279 20.45 9.63 5.01
CA ALA A 279 19.02 9.57 4.75
C ALA A 279 18.70 9.82 3.27
N SER A 280 17.56 9.34 2.81
CA SER A 280 17.05 9.58 1.45
C SER A 280 15.53 9.63 1.43
N LEU A 281 14.96 10.08 0.31
CA LEU A 281 13.53 10.26 0.14
C LEU A 281 12.99 9.38 -0.99
N SER A 282 11.75 8.90 -0.84
CA SER A 282 11.03 8.12 -1.84
C SER A 282 9.59 8.61 -1.98
N PRO A 283 9.22 9.23 -3.12
CA PRO A 283 10.08 9.60 -4.25
C PRO A 283 11.17 10.63 -3.85
N SER A 284 12.25 10.71 -4.65
CA SER A 284 13.39 11.61 -4.37
C SER A 284 13.17 13.07 -4.80
N TYR A 285 12.07 13.35 -5.50
CA TYR A 285 11.61 14.67 -5.92
C TYR A 285 10.10 14.61 -6.21
N ILE A 286 9.46 15.77 -6.36
CA ILE A 286 8.08 15.93 -6.81
C ILE A 286 8.08 16.81 -8.06
N ASP A 287 7.76 16.25 -9.22
CA ASP A 287 7.59 17.02 -10.47
C ASP A 287 6.20 16.75 -11.06
N LEU A 288 5.27 17.67 -10.83
CA LEU A 288 3.90 17.58 -11.35
C LEU A 288 3.83 17.84 -12.87
N GLY A 289 4.97 18.05 -13.54
CA GLY A 289 5.06 18.07 -15.00
C GLY A 289 5.47 16.73 -15.63
N GLU A 290 5.99 15.77 -14.84
CA GLU A 290 6.53 14.50 -15.37
C GLU A 290 5.45 13.42 -15.47
N CYS A 291 4.63 13.48 -16.52
CA CYS A 291 3.47 12.59 -16.57
C CYS A 291 3.72 11.10 -16.77
N GLN A 292 4.87 10.73 -17.32
CA GLN A 292 5.18 9.31 -17.46
C GLN A 292 5.42 8.63 -16.10
N TYR A 293 5.93 9.37 -15.11
CA TYR A 293 6.36 8.80 -13.83
C TYR A 293 5.48 9.23 -12.65
N MET A 294 5.10 10.51 -12.57
CA MET A 294 4.40 11.13 -11.43
C MET A 294 2.87 11.08 -11.54
N TRP A 295 2.31 10.12 -12.27
CA TRP A 295 0.86 9.89 -12.24
C TRP A 295 0.43 9.50 -10.80
N PRO A 296 -0.73 10.00 -10.28
CA PRO A 296 -1.71 10.88 -10.94
C PRO A 296 -1.39 12.36 -10.80
N TYR A 297 -0.41 12.76 -9.97
CA TYR A 297 -0.18 14.17 -9.63
C TYR A 297 0.11 15.07 -10.83
N CYS A 298 0.60 14.50 -11.94
CA CYS A 298 0.89 15.25 -13.14
C CYS A 298 -0.34 15.65 -13.97
N THR A 299 -1.47 14.94 -13.82
CA THR A 299 -2.60 15.03 -14.77
C THR A 299 -3.44 16.27 -14.54
N GLN A 300 -3.19 17.00 -13.46
CA GLN A 300 -3.86 18.22 -13.08
C GLN A 300 -2.87 19.27 -12.59
N PRO A 301 -2.81 20.47 -13.22
CA PRO A 301 -2.05 21.59 -12.68
C PRO A 301 -2.71 22.14 -11.41
N LEU A 302 -1.92 22.82 -10.59
CA LEU A 302 -2.40 23.55 -9.43
C LEU A 302 -3.09 24.84 -9.85
N TYR A 303 -4.06 25.29 -9.05
CA TYR A 303 -4.71 26.60 -9.21
C TYR A 303 -5.21 27.10 -7.85
N TYR A 304 -5.42 28.40 -7.75
CA TYR A 304 -5.85 29.01 -6.49
C TYR A 304 -7.29 28.62 -6.15
N GLY A 305 -7.53 28.29 -4.88
CA GLY A 305 -8.82 27.80 -4.38
C GLY A 305 -9.06 26.30 -4.52
N ALA A 306 -8.12 25.53 -5.07
CA ALA A 306 -8.20 24.07 -5.03
C ALA A 306 -7.94 23.53 -3.61
N ILE A 307 -8.53 22.39 -3.27
CA ILE A 307 -8.07 21.50 -2.21
C ILE A 307 -6.61 21.11 -2.52
N PRO A 308 -5.69 21.27 -1.56
CA PRO A 308 -4.29 21.01 -1.79
C PRO A 308 -4.00 19.57 -2.22
N THR A 309 -3.11 19.40 -3.20
CA THR A 309 -2.63 18.08 -3.62
C THR A 309 -1.62 17.58 -2.60
N ILE A 310 -1.84 16.38 -2.05
CA ILE A 310 -0.97 15.78 -1.03
C ILE A 310 -0.09 14.72 -1.68
N VAL A 311 1.23 14.84 -1.52
CA VAL A 311 2.20 13.83 -1.93
C VAL A 311 2.86 13.26 -0.68
N ASN A 312 2.71 11.94 -0.48
CA ASN A 312 3.32 11.23 0.64
C ASN A 312 4.70 10.70 0.26
N VAL A 313 5.70 11.06 1.05
CA VAL A 313 7.11 10.73 0.83
C VAL A 313 7.63 9.90 1.99
N THR A 314 8.20 8.74 1.69
CA THR A 314 8.92 7.94 2.68
C THR A 314 10.31 8.51 2.90
N VAL A 315 10.67 8.73 4.17
CA VAL A 315 12.01 9.12 4.60
C VAL A 315 12.72 7.84 5.03
N LEU A 316 13.75 7.42 4.29
CA LEU A 316 14.57 6.27 4.65
C LEU A 316 15.79 6.74 5.44
N ASN A 317 16.05 6.10 6.57
CA ASN A 317 17.13 6.44 7.49
C ASN A 317 18.23 5.37 7.49
N GLY A 318 19.24 5.55 6.65
CA GLY A 318 20.40 4.67 6.63
C GLY A 318 21.44 4.95 7.71
N LEU A 319 21.21 5.93 8.60
CA LEU A 319 22.14 6.34 9.67
C LEU A 319 22.11 5.40 10.88
N GLY A 320 20.95 4.83 11.21
CA GLY A 320 20.74 3.97 12.37
C GLY A 320 19.28 3.50 12.50
N VAL A 321 19.03 2.55 13.43
CA VAL A 321 17.71 1.93 13.66
C VAL A 321 16.68 2.90 14.23
N SER A 322 17.07 4.12 14.60
CA SER A 322 16.13 5.15 14.99
C SER A 322 16.67 6.49 14.55
N GLY A 323 15.78 7.43 14.28
CA GLY A 323 16.17 8.79 13.93
C GLY A 323 15.12 9.80 14.35
N ARG A 324 15.47 11.07 14.27
CA ARG A 324 14.55 12.18 14.47
C ARG A 324 14.78 13.23 13.40
N ILE A 325 13.69 13.82 12.90
CA ILE A 325 13.78 15.06 12.14
C ILE A 325 14.03 16.17 13.16
N ILE A 326 15.21 16.76 13.10
CA ILE A 326 15.57 17.89 13.97
C ILE A 326 15.07 19.18 13.34
N GLU A 327 14.51 20.05 14.17
CA GLU A 327 13.82 21.27 13.74
C GLU A 327 12.63 20.99 12.81
N LYS A 328 11.92 22.04 12.39
CA LYS A 328 10.82 21.91 11.43
C LYS A 328 11.40 21.94 10.01
N PRO A 329 10.96 21.06 9.09
CA PRO A 329 11.33 21.16 7.69
C PRO A 329 11.06 22.55 7.12
N LEU A 330 11.98 23.05 6.29
CA LEU A 330 11.96 24.41 5.77
C LEU A 330 11.64 24.43 4.27
N TRP A 331 10.76 25.35 3.87
CA TRP A 331 10.40 25.59 2.47
C TRP A 331 11.27 26.70 1.86
N PHE A 332 11.93 26.40 0.73
CA PHE A 332 12.79 27.32 0.00
C PHE A 332 12.32 27.50 -1.46
N PRO A 333 11.47 28.51 -1.73
CA PRO A 333 11.06 28.82 -3.10
C PRO A 333 12.19 29.49 -3.89
N TYR A 334 12.41 29.06 -5.14
CA TYR A 334 13.35 29.70 -6.06
C TYR A 334 12.68 30.88 -6.77
N ILE A 335 13.07 32.10 -6.45
CA ILE A 335 12.45 33.31 -7.00
C ILE A 335 12.60 33.41 -8.54
N PRO A 336 13.77 33.13 -9.13
CA PRO A 336 13.92 33.17 -10.60
C PRO A 336 13.12 32.09 -11.35
N GLN A 337 12.61 31.07 -10.64
CA GLN A 337 11.73 30.03 -11.18
C GLN A 337 10.34 30.08 -10.54
N ASN A 338 9.90 31.29 -10.17
CA ASN A 338 8.53 31.60 -9.78
C ASN A 338 8.03 30.81 -8.55
N GLY A 339 8.92 30.34 -7.68
CA GLY A 339 8.58 29.53 -6.51
C GLY A 339 7.66 30.23 -5.51
N HIS A 340 7.57 31.56 -5.55
CA HIS A 340 6.68 32.34 -4.69
C HIS A 340 5.19 32.18 -5.04
N TYR A 341 4.85 31.63 -6.22
CA TYR A 341 3.47 31.25 -6.55
C TYR A 341 3.05 29.90 -5.97
N LEU A 342 3.94 29.17 -5.29
CA LEU A 342 3.67 27.87 -4.70
C LEU A 342 3.60 27.96 -3.17
N GLU A 343 2.49 27.53 -2.61
CA GLU A 343 2.33 27.30 -1.18
C GLU A 343 2.56 25.84 -0.84
N VAL A 344 3.35 25.61 0.20
CA VAL A 344 3.74 24.29 0.66
C VAL A 344 3.43 24.18 2.15
N SER A 345 2.70 23.15 2.52
CA SER A 345 2.51 22.73 3.91
C SER A 345 3.14 21.35 4.10
N ILE A 346 3.68 21.13 5.29
CA ILE A 346 4.53 19.98 5.58
C ILE A 346 4.08 19.35 6.90
N THR A 347 3.61 18.11 6.82
CA THR A 347 3.39 17.22 7.97
C THR A 347 4.44 16.11 7.95
N TYR A 348 4.87 15.62 9.10
CA TYR A 348 5.95 14.63 9.16
C TYR A 348 5.96 13.83 10.46
N SER A 349 6.53 12.64 10.41
CA SER A 349 6.87 11.87 11.61
C SER A 349 8.09 12.48 12.31
N SER A 350 7.95 12.90 13.57
CA SER A 350 9.09 13.42 14.34
C SER A 350 10.15 12.36 14.65
N VAL A 351 9.73 11.10 14.76
CA VAL A 351 10.57 9.92 15.00
C VAL A 351 10.55 9.04 13.77
N LEU A 352 11.72 8.56 13.36
CA LEU A 352 11.91 7.56 12.33
C LEU A 352 12.21 6.26 13.06
N TRP A 353 11.34 5.27 12.90
CA TRP A 353 11.48 3.97 13.55
C TRP A 353 10.78 2.87 12.73
N PRO A 354 11.42 1.71 12.54
CA PRO A 354 12.84 1.46 12.79
C PRO A 354 13.72 2.20 11.77
N TRP A 355 13.56 1.95 10.48
CA TRP A 355 14.48 2.49 9.48
C TRP A 355 13.87 3.59 8.63
N SER A 356 12.65 3.99 8.92
CA SER A 356 11.91 4.92 8.09
C SER A 356 10.96 5.82 8.88
N GLY A 357 10.53 6.88 8.22
CA GLY A 357 9.43 7.75 8.62
C GLY A 357 8.74 8.31 7.39
N TRP A 358 7.92 9.32 7.56
CA TRP A 358 7.10 9.88 6.50
C TRP A 358 7.07 11.41 6.52
N LEU A 359 6.81 11.97 5.34
CA LEU A 359 6.63 13.39 5.07
C LEU A 359 5.39 13.53 4.17
N GLY A 360 4.35 14.20 4.65
CA GLY A 360 3.19 14.60 3.87
C GLY A 360 3.39 16.02 3.37
N VAL A 361 3.40 16.20 2.04
CA VAL A 361 3.61 17.49 1.39
C VAL A 361 2.31 17.93 0.73
N SER A 362 1.66 18.96 1.27
CA SER A 362 0.47 19.57 0.66
C SER A 362 0.87 20.75 -0.22
N LEU A 363 0.45 20.74 -1.48
CA LEU A 363 0.79 21.72 -2.50
C LEU A 363 -0.45 22.49 -2.95
N SER A 364 -0.34 23.82 -3.01
CA SER A 364 -1.39 24.70 -3.57
C SER A 364 -0.77 25.89 -4.31
N ALA A 365 -1.55 26.50 -5.21
CA ALA A 365 -1.16 27.78 -5.80
C ALA A 365 -1.45 28.91 -4.80
N ALA A 366 -0.47 29.79 -4.59
CA ALA A 366 -0.61 30.96 -3.74
C ALA A 366 -1.65 31.94 -4.31
N ALA A 367 -2.29 32.74 -3.45
CA ALA A 367 -3.25 33.76 -3.89
C ALA A 367 -2.67 34.74 -4.92
N ILE A 368 -1.39 35.11 -4.78
CA ILE A 368 -0.69 35.98 -5.72
C ILE A 368 -0.45 35.34 -7.10
N GLY A 369 -0.62 34.02 -7.20
CA GLY A 369 -0.52 33.24 -8.43
C GLY A 369 -1.87 32.89 -9.05
N ALA A 370 -2.98 33.48 -8.58
CA ALA A 370 -4.32 33.15 -9.06
C ALA A 370 -4.53 33.34 -10.56
N ASP A 371 -3.83 34.31 -11.18
CA ASP A 371 -3.87 34.57 -12.62
C ASP A 371 -2.60 34.10 -13.35
N TYR A 372 -1.69 33.44 -12.65
CA TYR A 372 -0.40 33.01 -13.21
C TYR A 372 -0.58 31.73 -14.04
N THR A 373 0.17 31.66 -15.14
CA THR A 373 0.31 30.45 -15.96
C THR A 373 1.78 30.12 -16.11
N GLY A 374 2.19 28.94 -15.68
CA GLY A 374 3.55 28.46 -15.89
C GLY A 374 4.00 27.49 -14.82
N THR A 375 5.31 27.30 -14.74
CA THR A 375 5.91 26.40 -13.74
C THR A 375 6.44 27.21 -12.55
N ALA A 376 6.25 26.67 -11.34
CA ALA A 376 6.85 27.16 -10.10
C ALA A 376 7.77 26.09 -9.48
N GLN A 377 8.86 26.52 -8.84
CA GLN A 377 9.91 25.64 -8.33
C GLN A 377 10.43 26.03 -6.95
N GLY A 378 10.78 25.02 -6.16
CA GLY A 378 11.47 25.19 -4.87
C GLY A 378 11.97 23.86 -4.33
N HIS A 379 12.37 23.84 -3.06
CA HIS A 379 12.65 22.60 -2.37
C HIS A 379 12.33 22.69 -0.87
N ILE A 380 12.06 21.52 -0.28
CA ILE A 380 12.03 21.34 1.17
C ILE A 380 13.41 20.86 1.63
N GLU A 381 13.89 21.38 2.75
CA GLU A 381 15.09 20.90 3.43
C GLU A 381 14.72 20.32 4.80
N LEU A 382 15.29 19.17 5.13
CA LEU A 382 15.12 18.52 6.44
C LEU A 382 16.43 17.90 6.89
N ILE A 383 16.68 17.95 8.20
CA ILE A 383 17.86 17.38 8.82
C ILE A 383 17.42 16.21 9.69
N ILE A 384 18.02 15.05 9.47
CA ILE A 384 17.74 13.82 10.21
C ILE A 384 18.96 13.52 11.08
N GLU A 385 18.70 13.26 12.35
CA GLU A 385 19.70 12.89 13.33
C GLU A 385 19.41 11.48 13.86
N SER A 386 20.45 10.66 13.94
CA SER A 386 20.39 9.32 14.52
C SER A 386 21.45 9.11 15.59
N PRO A 387 21.17 8.31 16.63
CA PRO A 387 22.18 7.84 17.56
C PRO A 387 23.30 7.10 16.82
N SER A 388 24.51 7.13 17.35
CA SER A 388 25.61 6.31 16.83
C SER A 388 25.55 4.89 17.39
N ASP A 389 25.81 3.91 16.52
CA ASP A 389 25.80 2.49 16.87
C ASP A 389 27.14 2.01 17.49
N ASP A 390 28.18 2.84 17.46
CA ASP A 390 29.57 2.40 17.63
C ASP A 390 30.20 2.83 18.99
N GLY A 391 29.37 3.14 19.99
CA GLY A 391 29.83 3.64 21.31
C GLY A 391 30.35 5.08 21.31
N ASP A 392 30.31 5.74 20.16
CA ASP A 392 30.50 7.18 20.00
C ASP A 392 29.24 7.93 20.48
N PHE A 393 29.40 8.97 21.30
CA PHE A 393 28.28 9.76 21.78
C PHE A 393 27.84 10.84 20.79
N THR A 394 28.57 11.02 19.68
CA THR A 394 28.21 12.00 18.66
C THR A 394 27.13 11.45 17.72
N PRO A 395 25.98 12.13 17.59
CA PRO A 395 24.92 11.65 16.71
C PRO A 395 25.29 11.87 15.23
N LYS A 396 24.90 10.92 14.38
CA LYS A 396 25.08 11.01 12.92
C LYS A 396 23.97 11.90 12.36
N ARG A 397 24.32 12.81 11.43
CA ARG A 397 23.37 13.73 10.80
C ARG A 397 23.38 13.60 9.29
N SER A 398 22.21 13.68 8.68
CA SER A 398 22.03 13.74 7.23
C SER A 398 21.08 14.88 6.89
N ASN A 399 21.52 15.78 6.02
CA ASN A 399 20.67 16.82 5.44
C ASN A 399 20.15 16.33 4.08
N VAL A 400 18.84 16.39 3.87
CA VAL A 400 18.20 15.94 2.64
C VAL A 400 17.33 17.06 2.07
N LYS A 401 17.31 17.16 0.74
CA LYS A 401 16.52 18.15 0.00
C LYS A 401 15.51 17.44 -0.88
N LEU A 402 14.24 17.84 -0.78
CA LEU A 402 13.16 17.38 -1.65
C LEU A 402 12.81 18.48 -2.67
N PRO A 403 13.23 18.34 -3.94
CA PRO A 403 12.83 19.23 -5.01
C PRO A 403 11.34 19.17 -5.29
N ILE A 404 10.75 20.34 -5.55
CA ILE A 404 9.37 20.48 -5.97
C ILE A 404 9.30 21.31 -7.25
N ARG A 405 8.54 20.82 -8.22
CA ARG A 405 8.14 21.53 -9.44
C ARG A 405 6.68 21.27 -9.70
N ALA A 406 5.92 22.34 -9.91
CA ALA A 406 4.50 22.27 -10.18
C ALA A 406 4.11 23.21 -11.31
N ASN A 407 3.14 22.79 -12.12
CA ASN A 407 2.48 23.65 -13.08
C ASN A 407 1.31 24.35 -12.39
N ILE A 408 1.18 25.65 -12.63
CA ILE A 408 0.13 26.50 -12.10
C ILE A 408 -0.64 27.09 -13.29
N ILE A 409 -1.95 27.12 -13.17
CA ILE A 409 -2.87 27.77 -14.12
C ILE A 409 -3.84 28.69 -13.38
N PRO A 410 -4.53 29.59 -14.10
CA PRO A 410 -5.65 30.34 -13.54
C PRO A 410 -6.78 29.41 -13.07
N THR A 411 -7.52 29.84 -12.05
CA THR A 411 -8.64 29.07 -11.49
C THR A 411 -9.66 28.71 -12.59
N PRO A 412 -9.92 27.41 -12.83
CA PRO A 412 -10.86 26.98 -13.84
C PRO A 412 -12.30 27.44 -13.56
N PRO A 413 -13.15 27.53 -14.60
CA PRO A 413 -14.57 27.83 -14.40
C PRO A 413 -15.23 26.84 -13.44
N LYS A 414 -16.08 27.35 -12.54
CA LYS A 414 -16.80 26.57 -11.53
C LYS A 414 -17.44 25.29 -12.09
N GLN A 415 -18.12 25.37 -13.24
CA GLN A 415 -18.80 24.20 -13.84
C GLN A 415 -17.87 23.06 -14.28
N LYS A 416 -16.55 23.30 -14.37
CA LYS A 416 -15.54 22.29 -14.68
C LYS A 416 -14.84 21.74 -13.43
N ARG A 417 -15.17 22.23 -12.24
CA ARG A 417 -14.60 21.78 -10.96
C ARG A 417 -15.55 20.81 -10.28
N LEU A 418 -15.10 19.57 -10.14
CA LEU A 418 -15.80 18.46 -9.52
C LEU A 418 -15.17 18.14 -8.17
N LEU A 419 -16.02 17.86 -7.19
CA LEU A 419 -15.61 17.43 -5.87
C LEU A 419 -16.03 15.97 -5.67
N TRP A 420 -15.07 15.08 -5.46
CA TRP A 420 -15.31 13.68 -5.12
C TRP A 420 -15.40 13.54 -3.60
N ASP A 421 -16.48 12.97 -3.11
CA ASP A 421 -16.63 12.65 -1.70
C ASP A 421 -15.87 11.37 -1.35
N GLN A 422 -14.72 11.52 -0.68
CA GLN A 422 -13.95 10.38 -0.14
C GLN A 422 -14.23 10.14 1.35
N PHE A 423 -14.76 11.16 2.04
CA PHE A 423 -14.99 11.10 3.48
C PHE A 423 -16.07 10.11 3.84
N HIS A 424 -16.97 9.75 2.91
CA HIS A 424 -18.05 8.81 3.18
C HIS A 424 -17.83 7.40 2.62
N ASN A 425 -16.68 7.11 2.02
CA ASN A 425 -16.32 5.73 1.69
C ASN A 425 -15.73 5.00 2.91
N LEU A 426 -16.04 3.71 3.04
CA LEU A 426 -15.42 2.76 3.96
C LEU A 426 -14.96 1.54 3.16
N ARG A 427 -13.98 0.80 3.68
CA ARG A 427 -13.40 -0.35 2.98
C ARG A 427 -12.88 -1.38 3.95
N TYR A 428 -12.46 -2.54 3.48
CA TYR A 428 -11.63 -3.50 4.21
C TYR A 428 -10.18 -2.97 4.38
N PRO A 429 -9.45 -3.26 5.49
CA PRO A 429 -9.75 -4.17 6.61
C PRO A 429 -10.46 -3.63 7.87
N PRO A 430 -10.89 -2.36 8.04
CA PRO A 430 -11.56 -2.02 9.29
C PRO A 430 -12.81 -2.88 9.55
N GLY A 431 -13.64 -3.18 8.53
CA GLY A 431 -14.81 -4.05 8.66
C GLY A 431 -15.08 -4.89 7.41
N TYR A 432 -16.16 -5.67 7.42
CA TYR A 432 -16.62 -6.37 6.20
C TYR A 432 -17.58 -5.46 5.42
N PHE A 433 -17.01 -4.85 4.39
CA PHE A 433 -17.73 -4.13 3.35
C PHE A 433 -17.78 -5.03 2.11
N PRO A 434 -18.98 -5.43 1.66
CA PRO A 434 -19.11 -6.35 0.55
C PRO A 434 -18.90 -5.61 -0.77
N ARG A 435 -18.48 -6.32 -1.81
CA ARG A 435 -18.39 -5.74 -3.16
C ARG A 435 -19.76 -5.34 -3.73
N ASP A 436 -19.69 -4.43 -4.69
CA ASP A 436 -20.81 -3.88 -5.44
C ASP A 436 -21.51 -4.97 -6.26
N ASN A 437 -20.73 -5.69 -7.07
CA ASN A 437 -21.29 -6.70 -7.96
C ASN A 437 -21.44 -8.06 -7.28
N LEU A 438 -22.66 -8.38 -6.85
CA LEU A 438 -22.99 -9.64 -6.16
C LEU A 438 -22.85 -10.90 -7.02
N ARG A 439 -22.63 -10.79 -8.34
CA ARG A 439 -22.28 -11.94 -9.18
C ARG A 439 -20.83 -12.41 -8.95
N MET A 440 -19.97 -11.55 -8.40
CA MET A 440 -18.57 -11.86 -8.09
C MET A 440 -18.44 -12.55 -6.73
N LYS A 441 -18.34 -13.88 -6.74
CA LYS A 441 -18.28 -14.71 -5.51
C LYS A 441 -16.87 -14.99 -4.99
N ALA A 442 -15.85 -14.79 -5.82
CA ALA A 442 -14.48 -15.20 -5.52
C ALA A 442 -13.75 -14.24 -4.57
N ASP A 443 -14.17 -12.99 -4.53
CA ASP A 443 -13.60 -11.95 -3.67
C ASP A 443 -14.75 -11.12 -3.08
N PRO A 444 -15.21 -11.45 -1.86
CA PRO A 444 -16.38 -10.80 -1.28
C PRO A 444 -16.08 -9.42 -0.71
N LEU A 445 -14.81 -9.03 -0.54
CA LEU A 445 -14.42 -7.81 0.16
C LEU A 445 -14.23 -6.65 -0.82
N ASP A 446 -14.79 -5.48 -0.51
CA ASP A 446 -14.26 -4.25 -1.07
C ASP A 446 -13.01 -3.81 -0.29
N TRP A 447 -11.85 -4.07 -0.89
CA TRP A 447 -10.56 -3.60 -0.39
C TRP A 447 -9.90 -2.65 -1.39
N ASN A 448 -10.60 -2.29 -2.47
CA ASN A 448 -10.10 -1.42 -3.54
C ASN A 448 -10.20 0.08 -3.19
N ALA A 449 -10.82 0.40 -2.05
CA ALA A 449 -10.78 1.68 -1.37
C ALA A 449 -11.60 2.83 -1.97
N ASP A 450 -12.46 2.53 -2.95
CA ASP A 450 -13.37 3.46 -3.61
C ASP A 450 -12.78 4.84 -3.82
N HIS A 451 -11.62 4.84 -4.48
CA HIS A 451 -10.84 6.05 -4.71
C HIS A 451 -10.75 6.32 -6.21
N ILE A 452 -10.79 7.59 -6.58
CA ILE A 452 -10.63 8.08 -7.98
C ILE A 452 -9.32 7.66 -8.66
N HIS A 453 -8.38 7.06 -7.93
CA HIS A 453 -7.08 6.62 -8.44
C HIS A 453 -6.84 5.11 -8.25
N THR A 454 -7.83 4.38 -7.72
CA THR A 454 -7.81 2.92 -7.56
C THR A 454 -8.81 2.28 -8.52
N ASN A 455 -9.97 1.85 -8.04
CA ASN A 455 -11.06 1.27 -8.81
C ASN A 455 -11.82 2.30 -9.67
N PHE A 456 -11.77 3.59 -9.36
CA PHE A 456 -12.38 4.65 -10.20
C PHE A 456 -11.37 5.36 -11.13
N LYS A 457 -10.20 4.75 -11.36
CA LYS A 457 -9.11 5.35 -12.13
C LYS A 457 -9.52 5.72 -13.55
N ASP A 458 -10.19 4.84 -14.28
CA ASP A 458 -10.49 5.11 -15.70
C ASP A 458 -11.61 6.15 -15.82
N MET A 459 -12.54 6.20 -14.86
CA MET A 459 -13.49 7.31 -14.72
C MET A 459 -12.74 8.63 -14.52
N TYR A 460 -11.76 8.68 -13.61
CA TYR A 460 -10.93 9.88 -13.44
C TYR A 460 -10.22 10.29 -14.73
N GLN A 461 -9.62 9.34 -15.45
CA GLN A 461 -8.94 9.61 -16.71
C GLN A 461 -9.91 10.16 -17.77
N HIS A 462 -11.12 9.61 -17.85
CA HIS A 462 -12.19 10.10 -18.72
C HIS A 462 -12.57 11.54 -18.37
N LEU A 463 -12.82 11.84 -17.08
CA LEU A 463 -13.15 13.19 -16.62
C LEU A 463 -12.05 14.20 -16.93
N ARG A 464 -10.78 13.83 -16.70
CA ARG A 464 -9.63 14.67 -17.06
C ARG A 464 -9.55 14.92 -18.56
N ALA A 465 -9.80 13.90 -19.39
CA ALA A 465 -9.85 14.04 -20.85
C ALA A 465 -11.00 14.96 -21.31
N ALA A 466 -12.14 14.95 -20.61
CA ALA A 466 -13.27 15.85 -20.83
C ALA A 466 -13.07 17.29 -20.27
N GLY A 467 -11.90 17.56 -19.69
CA GLY A 467 -11.49 18.87 -19.20
C GLY A 467 -12.05 19.25 -17.81
N TYR A 468 -12.51 18.27 -17.03
CA TYR A 468 -12.92 18.48 -15.64
C TYR A 468 -11.76 18.38 -14.68
N TYR A 469 -11.73 19.26 -13.68
CA TYR A 469 -10.82 19.25 -12.55
C TYR A 469 -11.47 18.53 -11.38
N VAL A 470 -10.81 17.50 -10.88
CA VAL A 470 -11.37 16.62 -9.84
C VAL A 470 -10.55 16.78 -8.58
N GLU A 471 -11.22 17.05 -7.48
CA GLU A 471 -10.63 17.28 -6.17
C GLU A 471 -11.21 16.26 -5.18
N VAL A 472 -10.40 15.74 -4.25
CA VAL A 472 -10.78 14.67 -3.31
C VAL A 472 -11.12 15.29 -1.95
N LEU A 473 -12.36 15.14 -1.51
CA LEU A 473 -12.85 15.63 -0.23
C LEU A 473 -12.71 14.57 0.85
N GLY A 474 -11.62 14.63 1.62
CA GLY A 474 -11.35 13.73 2.75
C GLY A 474 -11.87 14.22 4.11
N VAL A 475 -12.82 15.16 4.12
CA VAL A 475 -13.34 15.84 5.33
C VAL A 475 -14.86 16.02 5.25
N PRO A 476 -15.57 16.27 6.37
CA PRO A 476 -17.00 16.51 6.33
C PRO A 476 -17.40 17.68 5.43
N TYR A 477 -18.63 17.63 4.91
CA TYR A 477 -19.17 18.67 4.03
C TYR A 477 -19.20 20.06 4.66
N THR A 478 -19.17 20.15 5.99
CA THR A 478 -19.04 21.40 6.74
C THR A 478 -17.76 22.18 6.47
N CYS A 479 -16.75 21.54 5.88
CA CYS A 479 -15.40 22.09 5.76
C CYS A 479 -15.03 22.68 4.41
N PHE A 480 -15.83 22.46 3.36
CA PHE A 480 -15.56 23.02 2.04
C PHE A 480 -16.50 24.18 1.67
N ASP A 481 -15.97 25.09 0.85
CA ASP A 481 -16.73 26.18 0.26
C ASP A 481 -17.37 25.74 -1.07
N ALA A 482 -18.67 25.47 -1.03
CA ALA A 482 -19.45 25.03 -2.18
C ALA A 482 -19.56 26.06 -3.31
N SER A 483 -19.27 27.34 -3.04
CA SER A 483 -19.31 28.37 -4.07
C SER A 483 -18.27 28.13 -5.17
N GLN A 484 -17.23 27.35 -4.86
CA GLN A 484 -16.08 27.07 -5.74
C GLN A 484 -16.29 25.90 -6.71
N TYR A 485 -17.30 25.04 -6.47
CA TYR A 485 -17.48 23.77 -7.17
C TYR A 485 -18.78 23.71 -7.94
N GLY A 486 -18.74 23.14 -9.15
CA GLY A 486 -19.93 22.95 -9.97
C GLY A 486 -20.76 21.76 -9.52
N THR A 487 -20.11 20.65 -9.17
CA THR A 487 -20.79 19.40 -8.80
C THR A 487 -20.03 18.65 -7.71
N LEU A 488 -20.75 18.23 -6.67
CA LEU A 488 -20.32 17.22 -5.70
C LEU A 488 -20.75 15.83 -6.20
N MET A 489 -19.82 14.91 -6.31
CA MET A 489 -20.05 13.51 -6.64
C MET A 489 -20.01 12.68 -5.36
N ILE A 490 -21.11 11.99 -5.09
CA ILE A 490 -21.24 11.03 -3.99
C ILE A 490 -21.37 9.67 -4.66
N VAL A 491 -20.32 8.86 -4.59
CA VAL A 491 -20.23 7.58 -5.30
C VAL A 491 -19.93 6.51 -4.27
N ASP A 492 -20.79 5.51 -4.25
CA ASP A 492 -20.75 4.35 -3.35
C ASP A 492 -20.39 4.72 -1.90
N PRO A 493 -21.29 5.38 -1.15
CA PRO A 493 -21.00 5.77 0.23
C PRO A 493 -21.45 4.71 1.23
N GLU A 494 -20.53 4.16 2.03
CA GLU A 494 -20.78 3.18 3.08
C GLU A 494 -21.01 3.83 4.46
N GLU A 495 -20.64 5.11 4.59
CA GLU A 495 -20.66 5.86 5.83
C GLU A 495 -21.99 6.59 6.10
N GLU A 496 -22.20 6.95 7.34
CA GLU A 496 -23.26 7.85 7.80
C GLU A 496 -22.95 9.33 7.54
N PHE A 497 -23.98 10.19 7.51
CA PHE A 497 -23.80 11.65 7.41
C PHE A 497 -24.10 12.34 8.75
N PHE A 498 -23.34 13.38 9.09
CA PHE A 498 -23.68 14.25 10.22
C PHE A 498 -24.93 15.09 9.89
N PRO A 499 -25.82 15.37 10.85
CA PRO A 499 -26.98 16.24 10.64
C PRO A 499 -26.60 17.64 10.12
N GLU A 500 -25.46 18.16 10.56
CA GLU A 500 -24.88 19.44 10.13
C GLU A 500 -24.50 19.42 8.65
N GLU A 501 -24.01 18.29 8.13
CA GLU A 501 -23.68 18.11 6.72
C GLU A 501 -24.94 18.11 5.86
N ILE A 502 -25.98 17.37 6.28
CA ILE A 502 -27.27 17.33 5.59
C ILE A 502 -27.84 18.75 5.48
N ALA A 503 -27.85 19.47 6.61
CA ALA A 503 -28.36 20.84 6.65
C ALA A 503 -27.51 21.80 5.79
N LYS A 504 -26.19 21.66 5.78
CA LYS A 504 -25.31 22.50 4.96
C LYS A 504 -25.45 22.19 3.48
N LEU A 505 -25.41 20.92 3.09
CA LEU A 505 -25.54 20.51 1.69
C LEU A 505 -26.83 21.03 1.08
N LYS A 506 -27.94 21.01 1.84
CA LYS A 506 -29.20 21.62 1.39
C LYS A 506 -29.05 23.10 1.04
N ARG A 507 -28.40 23.88 1.90
CA ARG A 507 -28.15 25.32 1.65
C ARG A 507 -27.23 25.54 0.46
N ASP A 508 -26.19 24.72 0.33
CA ASP A 508 -25.21 24.81 -0.75
C ASP A 508 -25.85 24.50 -2.11
N VAL A 509 -26.73 23.49 -2.15
CA VAL A 509 -27.50 23.16 -3.35
C VAL A 509 -28.48 24.28 -3.71
N ASP A 510 -29.16 24.87 -2.73
CA ASP A 510 -30.01 26.05 -2.96
C ASP A 510 -29.20 27.25 -3.49
N ALA A 511 -27.92 27.34 -3.12
CA ALA A 511 -26.97 28.35 -3.58
C ALA A 511 -26.27 28.01 -4.91
N GLY A 512 -26.61 26.89 -5.55
CA GLY A 512 -26.15 26.55 -6.90
C GLY A 512 -25.09 25.46 -7.00
N LEU A 513 -24.76 24.74 -5.92
CA LEU A 513 -24.01 23.49 -6.00
C LEU A 513 -24.91 22.39 -6.58
N SER A 514 -24.44 21.63 -7.56
CA SER A 514 -25.15 20.42 -8.00
C SER A 514 -24.59 19.17 -7.30
N VAL A 515 -25.41 18.13 -7.17
CA VAL A 515 -25.03 16.84 -6.58
C VAL A 515 -25.35 15.72 -7.55
N ALA A 516 -24.40 14.82 -7.77
CA ALA A 516 -24.58 13.58 -8.51
C ALA A 516 -24.32 12.40 -7.58
N VAL A 517 -25.33 11.55 -7.38
CA VAL A 517 -25.26 10.35 -6.55
C VAL A 517 -25.23 9.12 -7.44
N PHE A 518 -24.19 8.31 -7.28
CA PHE A 518 -24.11 6.95 -7.80
C PHE A 518 -24.13 6.04 -6.57
N ALA A 519 -25.30 5.46 -6.29
CA ALA A 519 -25.49 4.57 -5.17
C ALA A 519 -25.23 3.12 -5.59
N ASP A 520 -25.48 2.19 -4.68
CA ASP A 520 -25.36 0.76 -4.94
C ASP A 520 -26.40 -0.05 -4.16
N TRP A 521 -26.35 -1.39 -4.17
CA TRP A 521 -27.33 -2.20 -3.45
C TRP A 521 -27.28 -2.03 -1.94
N TYR A 522 -28.45 -2.24 -1.35
CA TYR A 522 -28.60 -2.49 0.07
C TYR A 522 -29.80 -3.40 0.28
N ASN A 523 -29.60 -4.55 0.91
CA ASN A 523 -30.69 -5.44 1.31
C ASN A 523 -30.28 -6.30 2.50
N VAL A 524 -30.96 -6.13 3.64
CA VAL A 524 -30.59 -6.79 4.91
C VAL A 524 -30.65 -8.32 4.80
N THR A 525 -31.59 -8.87 4.02
CA THR A 525 -31.71 -10.32 3.86
C THR A 525 -30.59 -10.88 2.99
N VAL A 526 -30.20 -10.16 1.93
CA VAL A 526 -29.04 -10.51 1.10
C VAL A 526 -27.74 -10.38 1.90
N MET A 527 -27.55 -9.30 2.68
CA MET A 527 -26.39 -9.12 3.57
C MET A 527 -26.22 -10.31 4.52
N LYS A 528 -27.31 -10.77 5.16
CA LYS A 528 -27.32 -11.95 6.04
C LYS A 528 -26.97 -13.25 5.29
N LYS A 529 -27.23 -13.32 3.98
CA LYS A 529 -26.94 -14.48 3.13
C LYS A 529 -25.49 -14.53 2.67
N VAL A 530 -24.86 -13.38 2.43
CA VAL A 530 -23.45 -13.28 1.97
C VAL A 530 -22.43 -13.23 3.11
N LYS A 531 -22.86 -13.49 4.35
CA LYS A 531 -21.95 -13.72 5.47
C LYS A 531 -21.05 -14.93 5.20
N PHE A 532 -19.81 -14.87 5.66
CA PHE A 532 -18.88 -15.99 5.57
C PHE A 532 -18.29 -16.31 6.94
N PHE A 533 -17.87 -17.56 7.11
CA PHE A 533 -17.13 -17.98 8.30
C PHE A 533 -15.66 -17.86 8.00
N ASP A 534 -14.97 -16.97 8.72
CA ASP A 534 -13.53 -16.87 8.63
C ASP A 534 -12.91 -17.96 9.51
N GLU A 535 -12.29 -18.94 8.87
CA GLU A 535 -11.61 -20.03 9.54
C GLU A 535 -10.40 -19.57 10.36
N ASN A 536 -9.83 -18.40 10.05
CA ASN A 536 -8.66 -17.83 10.72
C ASN A 536 -9.05 -17.22 12.07
N THR A 537 -10.05 -16.33 12.09
CA THR A 537 -10.58 -15.73 13.32
C THR A 537 -11.57 -16.63 14.06
N ARG A 538 -12.06 -17.70 13.41
CA ARG A 538 -13.15 -18.58 13.87
C ARG A 538 -14.43 -17.81 14.18
N GLN A 539 -14.71 -16.78 13.39
CA GLN A 539 -15.86 -15.89 13.56
C GLN A 539 -16.69 -15.81 12.28
N TRP A 540 -17.98 -15.58 12.44
CA TRP A 540 -18.84 -15.22 11.32
C TRP A 540 -18.67 -13.73 11.05
N TRP A 541 -18.27 -13.41 9.83
CA TRP A 541 -18.22 -12.04 9.33
C TRP A 541 -19.52 -11.74 8.62
N MET A 542 -20.21 -10.69 9.08
CA MET A 542 -21.43 -10.18 8.46
C MET A 542 -21.14 -8.80 7.89
N PRO A 543 -21.71 -8.46 6.72
CA PRO A 543 -21.57 -7.12 6.17
C PRO A 543 -22.10 -6.07 7.14
N ASP A 544 -21.36 -4.98 7.36
CA ASP A 544 -21.80 -3.87 8.19
C ASP A 544 -22.80 -2.96 7.46
N THR A 545 -22.71 -2.92 6.13
CA THR A 545 -23.67 -2.29 5.19
C THR A 545 -23.77 -3.12 3.89
N GLY A 546 -24.62 -2.71 2.93
CA GLY A 546 -24.65 -3.25 1.57
C GLY A 546 -23.43 -2.81 0.75
N GLY A 547 -23.55 -2.74 -0.58
CA GLY A 547 -22.55 -2.01 -1.40
C GLY A 547 -22.49 -0.56 -0.93
N ALA A 548 -23.66 0.11 -0.93
CA ALA A 548 -23.83 1.44 -0.34
C ALA A 548 -24.68 1.44 0.94
N ASN A 549 -24.49 2.44 1.80
CA ASN A 549 -25.36 2.74 2.94
C ASN A 549 -26.62 3.52 2.52
N ILE A 550 -27.54 2.81 1.86
CA ILE A 550 -28.80 3.38 1.37
C ILE A 550 -29.65 4.06 2.47
N PRO A 551 -29.79 3.52 3.70
CA PRO A 551 -30.46 4.25 4.78
C PRO A 551 -29.86 5.63 5.07
N ALA A 552 -28.53 5.75 5.09
CA ALA A 552 -27.85 7.03 5.30
C ALA A 552 -28.05 7.99 4.11
N LEU A 553 -27.95 7.48 2.88
CA LEU A 553 -28.26 8.25 1.66
C LEU A 553 -29.71 8.76 1.66
N ASN A 554 -30.66 7.96 2.15
CA ASN A 554 -32.06 8.38 2.27
C ASN A 554 -32.24 9.51 3.29
N ASP A 555 -31.50 9.48 4.41
CA ASP A 555 -31.49 10.58 5.38
C ASP A 555 -30.99 11.88 4.71
N LEU A 556 -29.89 11.81 3.95
CA LEU A 556 -29.32 12.92 3.19
C LEU A 556 -30.30 13.50 2.15
N LEU A 557 -30.92 12.62 1.36
CA LEU A 557 -31.77 12.97 0.22
C LEU A 557 -33.20 13.37 0.61
N SER A 558 -33.61 13.08 1.84
CA SER A 558 -34.97 13.29 2.36
C SER A 558 -35.49 14.72 2.16
N SER A 559 -34.61 15.72 2.28
CA SER A 559 -34.95 17.15 2.17
C SER A 559 -35.44 17.57 0.77
N TRP A 560 -35.14 16.77 -0.25
CA TRP A 560 -35.62 16.96 -1.62
C TRP A 560 -36.75 16.00 -1.99
N GLY A 561 -37.23 15.18 -1.05
CA GLY A 561 -38.30 14.21 -1.29
C GLY A 561 -37.86 13.04 -2.19
N ILE A 562 -36.57 12.72 -2.21
CA ILE A 562 -35.99 11.58 -2.93
C ILE A 562 -35.73 10.45 -1.93
N ALA A 563 -35.96 9.20 -2.33
CA ALA A 563 -35.54 8.02 -1.59
C ALA A 563 -35.25 6.84 -2.52
N LEU A 564 -34.28 6.02 -2.13
CA LEU A 564 -33.88 4.75 -2.74
C LEU A 564 -34.49 3.57 -1.95
N GLY A 565 -34.74 2.47 -2.65
CA GLY A 565 -35.31 1.24 -2.09
C GLY A 565 -34.26 0.22 -1.65
N ASP A 566 -34.71 -1.00 -1.35
CA ASP A 566 -33.88 -2.10 -0.85
C ASP A 566 -33.89 -3.34 -1.75
N THR A 567 -34.56 -3.28 -2.90
CA THR A 567 -34.57 -4.38 -3.88
C THR A 567 -33.34 -4.27 -4.77
N VAL A 568 -32.63 -5.38 -4.93
CA VAL A 568 -31.37 -5.47 -5.68
C VAL A 568 -31.65 -5.96 -7.10
N TYR A 569 -31.28 -5.16 -8.10
CA TYR A 569 -31.57 -5.43 -9.49
C TYR A 569 -30.31 -5.64 -10.33
N ASP A 570 -30.42 -6.49 -11.34
CA ASP A 570 -29.35 -6.77 -12.29
C ASP A 570 -29.89 -6.90 -13.72
N GLY A 571 -29.12 -6.38 -14.68
CA GLY A 571 -29.31 -6.65 -16.10
C GLY A 571 -28.90 -5.51 -17.02
N ASP A 572 -28.86 -5.81 -18.31
CA ASP A 572 -28.58 -4.82 -19.35
C ASP A 572 -29.85 -4.08 -19.77
N TYR A 573 -29.71 -2.78 -19.99
CA TYR A 573 -30.75 -1.94 -20.58
C TYR A 573 -30.15 -0.95 -21.58
N THR A 574 -30.98 -0.37 -22.44
CA THR A 574 -30.54 0.51 -23.53
C THR A 574 -31.22 1.86 -23.41
N ILE A 575 -30.45 2.95 -23.51
CA ILE A 575 -30.95 4.31 -23.67
C ILE A 575 -30.50 4.82 -25.04
N GLY A 576 -31.45 4.99 -25.95
CA GLY A 576 -31.15 5.37 -27.33
C GLY A 576 -30.36 4.27 -28.05
N LYS A 577 -29.07 4.51 -28.33
CA LYS A 577 -28.15 3.54 -28.97
C LYS A 577 -27.11 2.94 -28.03
N GLN A 578 -27.08 3.41 -26.77
CA GLN A 578 -26.07 3.00 -25.80
C GLN A 578 -26.67 1.95 -24.87
N THR A 579 -25.90 0.89 -24.60
CA THR A 579 -26.27 -0.16 -23.65
C THR A 579 -25.50 0.05 -22.35
N VAL A 580 -26.19 -0.07 -21.23
CA VAL A 580 -25.62 0.03 -19.88
C VAL A 580 -25.94 -1.26 -19.15
N THR A 581 -24.97 -1.76 -18.41
CA THR A 581 -25.13 -2.89 -17.50
C THR A 581 -25.44 -2.32 -16.12
N TYR A 582 -26.61 -2.68 -15.58
CA TYR A 582 -26.97 -2.41 -14.20
C TYR A 582 -26.54 -3.60 -13.36
N ALA A 583 -25.51 -3.45 -12.53
CA ALA A 583 -24.88 -4.57 -11.85
C ALA A 583 -25.12 -4.51 -10.35
N SER A 584 -26.15 -5.21 -9.87
CA SER A 584 -26.52 -5.23 -8.45
C SER A 584 -26.89 -3.86 -7.89
N GLY A 585 -27.51 -2.96 -8.66
CA GLY A 585 -27.92 -1.66 -8.13
C GLY A 585 -29.26 -1.67 -7.38
N THR A 586 -29.54 -0.58 -6.66
CA THR A 586 -30.85 -0.32 -6.02
C THR A 586 -31.83 0.39 -6.97
N HIS A 587 -33.07 0.66 -6.57
CA HIS A 587 -34.04 1.44 -7.36
C HIS A 587 -34.45 2.74 -6.66
N ILE A 588 -34.97 3.69 -7.43
CA ILE A 588 -35.55 4.93 -6.89
C ILE A 588 -36.97 4.66 -6.39
N ALA A 589 -37.14 4.58 -5.06
CA ALA A 589 -38.42 4.31 -4.42
C ALA A 589 -39.35 5.55 -4.39
N LYS A 590 -38.78 6.75 -4.28
CA LYS A 590 -39.52 8.01 -4.22
C LYS A 590 -38.78 9.10 -4.98
N PHE A 591 -39.52 9.88 -5.77
CA PHE A 591 -38.98 11.02 -6.48
C PHE A 591 -40.02 12.15 -6.59
N PRO A 592 -39.59 13.43 -6.60
CA PRO A 592 -40.51 14.55 -6.77
C PRO A 592 -41.21 14.56 -8.12
N PHE A 593 -42.50 14.92 -8.15
CA PHE A 593 -43.31 14.97 -9.39
C PHE A 593 -42.76 15.90 -10.48
N LYS A 594 -42.05 16.95 -10.09
CA LYS A 594 -41.41 17.90 -11.02
C LYS A 594 -40.10 17.38 -11.62
N GLY A 595 -39.58 16.29 -11.09
CA GLY A 595 -38.36 15.64 -11.56
C GLY A 595 -38.63 14.70 -12.73
N ILE A 596 -37.55 14.32 -13.41
CA ILE A 596 -37.57 13.33 -14.50
C ILE A 596 -37.03 12.04 -13.94
N VAL A 597 -37.73 10.93 -14.17
CA VAL A 597 -37.28 9.59 -13.79
C VAL A 597 -37.23 8.74 -15.06
N LEU A 598 -36.19 7.93 -15.22
CA LEU A 598 -36.09 6.93 -16.28
C LEU A 598 -36.20 5.54 -15.66
N SER A 599 -36.85 4.64 -16.37
CA SER A 599 -36.96 3.22 -16.01
C SER A 599 -36.14 2.32 -16.93
N ALA A 600 -35.77 1.15 -16.41
CA ALA A 600 -35.13 0.06 -17.12
C ALA A 600 -35.83 -1.26 -16.78
N LYS A 601 -35.89 -2.21 -17.73
CA LYS A 601 -36.39 -3.56 -17.44
C LYS A 601 -35.27 -4.43 -16.89
N LEU A 602 -35.28 -4.69 -15.59
CA LEU A 602 -34.21 -5.39 -14.87
C LEU A 602 -34.74 -6.60 -14.11
N THR A 603 -33.85 -7.50 -13.73
CA THR A 603 -34.15 -8.74 -13.01
C THR A 603 -33.93 -8.54 -11.51
N ASP A 604 -34.86 -8.99 -10.65
CA ASP A 604 -34.68 -8.98 -9.19
C ASP A 604 -33.64 -10.04 -8.78
N GLN A 605 -32.39 -9.61 -8.64
CA GLN A 605 -31.26 -10.44 -8.25
C GLN A 605 -31.32 -10.80 -6.77
N GLY A 606 -31.87 -9.93 -5.92
CA GLY A 606 -32.04 -10.20 -4.50
C GLY A 606 -32.91 -11.44 -4.28
N ALA A 607 -34.06 -11.52 -4.97
CA ALA A 607 -34.92 -12.69 -4.94
C ALA A 607 -34.23 -13.96 -5.46
N GLU A 608 -33.43 -13.84 -6.54
CA GLU A 608 -32.63 -14.95 -7.09
C GLU A 608 -31.65 -15.51 -6.04
N MET A 609 -30.90 -14.64 -5.37
CA MET A 609 -29.90 -15.02 -4.36
C MET A 609 -30.51 -15.68 -3.11
N LEU A 610 -31.75 -15.32 -2.79
CA LEU A 610 -32.51 -15.89 -1.69
C LEU A 610 -33.21 -17.22 -2.08
N GLY A 611 -33.04 -17.70 -3.31
CA GLY A 611 -33.64 -18.94 -3.81
C GLY A 611 -35.10 -18.80 -4.21
N GLY A 612 -35.59 -17.56 -4.35
CA GLY A 612 -36.93 -17.23 -4.83
C GLY A 612 -37.04 -17.27 -6.35
N LYS A 613 -38.28 -17.12 -6.86
CA LYS A 613 -38.51 -16.87 -8.29
C LYS A 613 -38.16 -15.42 -8.58
N SER A 614 -37.19 -15.20 -9.45
CA SER A 614 -36.86 -13.87 -9.94
C SER A 614 -37.80 -13.45 -11.07
N HIS A 615 -38.16 -12.17 -11.08
CA HIS A 615 -39.01 -11.55 -12.08
C HIS A 615 -38.28 -10.38 -12.73
N ARG A 616 -38.70 -10.04 -13.96
CA ARG A 616 -38.24 -8.83 -14.64
C ARG A 616 -39.25 -7.71 -14.44
N ASP A 617 -38.81 -6.66 -13.78
CA ASP A 617 -39.63 -5.52 -13.41
C ASP A 617 -39.20 -4.27 -14.18
N GLU A 618 -40.13 -3.32 -14.32
CA GLU A 618 -39.80 -1.98 -14.80
C GLU A 618 -39.33 -1.14 -13.60
N VAL A 619 -38.03 -0.87 -13.56
CA VAL A 619 -37.31 -0.35 -12.40
C VAL A 619 -36.88 1.10 -12.65
N PRO A 620 -37.23 2.06 -11.79
CA PRO A 620 -36.74 3.43 -11.89
C PRO A 620 -35.26 3.51 -11.47
N VAL A 621 -34.37 3.80 -12.42
CA VAL A 621 -32.91 3.70 -12.25
C VAL A 621 -32.19 5.05 -12.20
N LEU A 622 -32.71 6.08 -12.89
CA LEU A 622 -32.09 7.40 -12.99
C LEU A 622 -33.12 8.50 -12.73
N GLY A 623 -32.79 9.43 -11.83
CA GLY A 623 -33.62 10.58 -11.47
C GLY A 623 -32.87 11.89 -11.67
N LEU A 624 -33.50 12.88 -12.30
CA LEU A 624 -32.96 14.23 -12.52
C LEU A 624 -33.92 15.27 -11.92
N LEU A 625 -33.40 16.12 -11.03
CA LEU A 625 -34.17 17.13 -10.32
C LEU A 625 -33.51 18.49 -10.41
N GLN A 626 -34.25 19.50 -10.87
CA GLN A 626 -33.94 20.90 -10.64
C GLN A 626 -34.58 21.30 -9.30
N THR A 627 -33.77 21.71 -8.33
CA THR A 627 -34.24 21.86 -6.94
C THR A 627 -35.23 23.00 -6.76
N GLN A 628 -35.04 24.12 -7.47
CA GLN A 628 -35.94 25.26 -7.47
C GLN A 628 -36.19 25.76 -8.91
N ASP A 629 -37.25 26.55 -9.13
CA ASP A 629 -37.58 27.07 -10.47
C ASP A 629 -36.59 28.13 -10.97
N LYS A 630 -35.61 28.51 -10.14
CA LYS A 630 -34.51 29.40 -10.50
C LYS A 630 -33.43 28.62 -11.24
N LYS A 631 -33.05 29.09 -12.43
CA LYS A 631 -31.93 28.53 -13.23
C LYS A 631 -30.60 28.48 -12.48
N SER A 632 -30.41 29.35 -11.48
CA SER A 632 -29.19 29.41 -10.64
C SER A 632 -29.18 28.42 -9.48
N SER A 633 -30.30 27.75 -9.19
CA SER A 633 -30.34 26.72 -8.15
C SER A 633 -29.64 25.45 -8.60
N GLY A 634 -29.10 24.71 -7.65
CA GLY A 634 -28.43 23.45 -7.87
C GLY A 634 -29.36 22.36 -8.37
N ARG A 635 -28.76 21.31 -8.91
CA ARG A 635 -29.45 20.13 -9.45
C ARG A 635 -29.04 18.90 -8.68
N ILE A 636 -29.93 17.91 -8.66
CA ILE A 636 -29.66 16.62 -8.06
C ILE A 636 -29.90 15.56 -9.11
N VAL A 637 -28.92 14.68 -9.27
CA VAL A 637 -29.03 13.47 -10.06
C VAL A 637 -28.80 12.28 -9.13
N VAL A 638 -29.64 11.26 -9.25
CA VAL A 638 -29.50 10.01 -8.51
C VAL A 638 -29.56 8.86 -9.50
N TYR A 639 -28.53 8.02 -9.50
CA TYR A 639 -28.43 6.78 -10.23
C TYR A 639 -28.12 5.66 -9.24
N GLY A 640 -28.83 4.53 -9.33
CA GLY A 640 -28.79 3.50 -8.28
C GLY A 640 -27.70 2.44 -8.41
N ASP A 641 -26.71 2.65 -9.29
CA ASP A 641 -25.59 1.73 -9.55
C ASP A 641 -24.26 2.50 -9.75
N SER A 642 -23.21 2.12 -9.03
CA SER A 642 -21.84 2.65 -9.12
C SER A 642 -20.95 1.81 -10.05
N ASN A 643 -21.26 0.53 -10.24
CA ASN A 643 -20.35 -0.44 -10.84
C ASN A 643 -20.02 -0.11 -12.32
N CYS A 644 -20.89 0.60 -13.03
CA CYS A 644 -20.62 1.00 -14.43
C CYS A 644 -19.57 2.12 -14.59
N ILE A 645 -19.14 2.74 -13.48
CA ILE A 645 -18.00 3.67 -13.41
C ILE A 645 -16.81 3.11 -12.59
N ASP A 646 -16.93 1.90 -12.03
CA ASP A 646 -15.90 1.16 -11.30
C ASP A 646 -15.16 0.15 -12.22
N ASN A 647 -13.83 0.16 -12.23
CA ASN A 647 -12.96 -0.70 -13.02
C ASN A 647 -12.79 -2.15 -12.54
N SER A 648 -13.09 -2.43 -11.28
CA SER A 648 -12.80 -3.70 -10.60
C SER A 648 -13.47 -4.88 -11.30
N HIS A 649 -14.73 -4.71 -11.68
CA HIS A 649 -15.56 -5.73 -12.34
C HIS A 649 -16.32 -5.17 -13.54
N LEU A 650 -15.73 -4.16 -14.19
CA LEU A 650 -16.35 -3.46 -15.28
C LEU A 650 -16.64 -4.41 -16.46
N GLN A 651 -17.92 -4.62 -16.73
CA GLN A 651 -18.34 -5.34 -17.94
C GLN A 651 -18.39 -4.38 -19.13
N ARG A 652 -19.01 -3.22 -18.93
CA ARG A 652 -19.12 -2.11 -19.89
C ARG A 652 -19.16 -0.79 -19.12
N ASP A 653 -18.39 0.19 -19.57
CA ASP A 653 -18.43 1.53 -19.00
C ASP A 653 -19.73 2.26 -19.35
N CYS A 654 -20.13 3.16 -18.46
CA CYS A 654 -21.21 4.10 -18.67
C CYS A 654 -20.68 5.55 -18.65
N PHE A 655 -19.45 5.79 -19.12
CA PHE A 655 -18.87 7.15 -19.07
C PHE A 655 -19.67 8.17 -19.88
N TRP A 656 -20.36 7.74 -20.94
CA TRP A 656 -21.31 8.58 -21.67
C TRP A 656 -22.50 9.03 -20.80
N LEU A 657 -22.95 8.18 -19.86
CA LEU A 657 -24.02 8.50 -18.92
C LEU A 657 -23.49 9.49 -17.90
N LEU A 658 -22.28 9.29 -17.39
CA LEU A 658 -21.58 10.24 -16.53
C LEU A 658 -21.46 11.62 -17.19
N ASP A 659 -21.06 11.68 -18.48
CA ASP A 659 -21.00 12.94 -19.23
C ASP A 659 -22.38 13.62 -19.33
N ALA A 660 -23.44 12.85 -19.59
CA ALA A 660 -24.80 13.38 -19.64
C ALA A 660 -25.28 13.89 -18.27
N VAL A 661 -24.92 13.19 -17.19
CA VAL A 661 -25.19 13.62 -15.81
C VAL A 661 -24.46 14.93 -15.53
N LEU A 662 -23.18 15.03 -15.87
CA LEU A 662 -22.37 16.23 -15.61
C LEU A 662 -22.76 17.42 -16.49
N ASP A 663 -23.20 17.19 -17.74
CA ASP A 663 -23.76 18.26 -18.56
C ASP A 663 -25.08 18.77 -17.95
N TYR A 664 -25.97 17.88 -17.52
CA TYR A 664 -27.18 18.30 -16.81
C TYR A 664 -26.86 19.09 -15.53
N THR A 665 -25.97 18.59 -14.67
CA THR A 665 -25.61 19.28 -13.42
C THR A 665 -24.95 20.63 -13.67
N ALA A 666 -24.24 20.82 -14.78
CA ALA A 666 -23.64 22.08 -15.18
C ALA A 666 -24.64 23.05 -15.85
N THR A 667 -25.41 22.59 -16.85
CA THR A 667 -26.12 23.47 -17.81
C THR A 667 -27.65 23.36 -17.77
N ALA A 668 -28.22 22.42 -17.02
CA ALA A 668 -29.62 21.97 -17.11
C ALA A 668 -29.98 21.33 -18.46
N HIS A 669 -29.00 21.03 -19.33
CA HIS A 669 -29.27 20.33 -20.56
C HIS A 669 -29.71 18.90 -20.27
N ILE A 670 -30.85 18.50 -20.83
CA ILE A 670 -31.35 17.12 -20.73
C ILE A 670 -31.28 16.51 -22.11
N PRO A 671 -30.56 15.39 -22.29
CA PRO A 671 -30.52 14.68 -23.55
C PRO A 671 -31.94 14.30 -24.02
N SER A 672 -32.21 14.46 -25.31
CA SER A 672 -33.52 14.11 -25.89
C SER A 672 -33.89 12.63 -25.70
N THR A 673 -32.89 11.75 -25.66
CA THR A 673 -33.04 10.32 -25.36
C THR A 673 -33.60 10.06 -23.96
N PHE A 674 -33.30 10.92 -22.98
CA PHE A 674 -33.82 10.77 -21.62
C PHE A 674 -35.30 11.15 -21.55
N LEU A 675 -35.70 12.20 -22.28
CA LEU A 675 -37.10 12.61 -22.38
C LEU A 675 -37.99 11.54 -23.02
N GLN A 676 -37.44 10.75 -23.96
CA GLN A 676 -38.18 9.64 -24.59
C GLN A 676 -38.44 8.46 -23.65
N HIS A 677 -37.59 8.26 -22.63
CA HIS A 677 -37.68 7.15 -21.67
C HIS A 677 -38.25 7.61 -20.32
N GLN A 678 -38.97 8.73 -20.30
CA GLN A 678 -39.53 9.27 -19.06
C GLN A 678 -40.58 8.32 -18.48
N PHE A 679 -40.34 7.89 -17.25
CA PHE A 679 -41.22 7.06 -16.46
C PHE A 679 -41.98 7.90 -15.43
N LYS A 680 -43.27 7.67 -15.30
CA LYS A 680 -44.08 8.28 -14.23
C LYS A 680 -44.05 7.40 -13.00
N LEU A 681 -43.15 7.71 -12.07
CA LEU A 681 -43.08 7.02 -10.79
C LEU A 681 -44.37 7.23 -10.00
N ARG A 682 -45.02 6.13 -9.61
CA ARG A 682 -46.09 6.16 -8.62
C ARG A 682 -45.44 6.19 -7.24
N ASN A 683 -45.61 7.30 -6.53
CA ASN A 683 -45.19 7.41 -5.13
C ASN A 683 -46.14 6.56 -4.26
N GLU A 684 -46.01 5.24 -4.32
CA GLU A 684 -46.70 4.32 -3.42
C GLU A 684 -46.01 4.32 -2.06
N VAL A 685 -46.79 4.18 -0.98
CA VAL A 685 -46.25 4.08 0.38
C VAL A 685 -45.61 2.71 0.54
N ARG A 686 -44.34 2.57 0.15
CA ARG A 686 -43.50 1.42 0.48
C ARG A 686 -42.64 1.74 1.70
N MET A 687 -42.40 0.74 2.55
CA MET A 687 -41.45 0.89 3.65
C MET A 687 -40.06 1.13 3.06
N LEU A 688 -39.39 2.18 3.52
CA LEU A 688 -38.02 2.49 3.12
C LEU A 688 -37.03 1.52 3.80
N PRO A 689 -35.86 1.27 3.20
CA PRO A 689 -34.81 0.47 3.82
C PRO A 689 -34.48 0.97 5.22
N GLN A 690 -34.32 0.03 6.14
CA GLN A 690 -33.87 0.28 7.50
C GLN A 690 -32.46 -0.29 7.70
N ARG A 691 -31.71 0.33 8.61
CA ARG A 691 -30.40 -0.15 9.06
C ARG A 691 -30.53 -1.57 9.63
N MET A 692 -29.55 -2.42 9.38
CA MET A 692 -29.55 -3.79 9.88
C MET A 692 -29.43 -3.81 11.41
N GLU A 693 -30.41 -4.43 12.08
CA GLU A 693 -30.38 -4.63 13.53
C GLU A 693 -29.17 -5.49 13.94
N GLY A 694 -28.45 -5.05 14.98
CA GLY A 694 -27.26 -5.73 15.49
C GLY A 694 -26.02 -5.64 14.60
N ASN A 695 -25.96 -4.70 13.64
CA ASN A 695 -24.73 -4.44 12.88
C ASN A 695 -23.67 -3.72 13.74
N HIS A 696 -22.41 -3.71 13.27
CA HIS A 696 -21.28 -3.15 14.02
C HIS A 696 -20.62 -1.96 13.32
N LEU A 697 -21.31 -1.31 12.38
CA LEU A 697 -20.81 -0.18 11.61
C LEU A 697 -20.21 0.92 12.50
N TYR A 698 -20.76 1.13 13.71
CA TYR A 698 -20.26 2.10 14.68
C TYR A 698 -18.79 1.93 15.06
N ARG A 699 -18.25 0.71 14.97
CA ARG A 699 -16.83 0.40 15.27
C ARG A 699 -15.87 1.07 14.30
N TYR A 700 -16.34 1.30 13.08
CA TYR A 700 -15.53 1.78 11.94
C TYR A 700 -15.98 3.15 11.44
N SER A 701 -17.21 3.52 11.80
CA SER A 701 -17.83 4.77 11.42
C SER A 701 -17.12 5.99 12.03
N LYS A 702 -16.85 6.97 11.18
CA LYS A 702 -16.39 8.33 11.48
C LYS A 702 -17.49 9.18 12.14
N VAL A 703 -18.75 8.74 12.08
CA VAL A 703 -19.94 9.50 12.49
C VAL A 703 -20.67 8.89 13.69
N LEU A 704 -20.70 7.57 13.83
CA LEU A 704 -21.42 6.88 14.92
C LEU A 704 -20.52 6.63 16.13
N GLU A 705 -21.03 6.84 17.34
CA GLU A 705 -20.28 6.56 18.58
C GLU A 705 -20.22 5.07 18.93
N ASN A 706 -19.11 4.65 19.57
CA ASN A 706 -18.98 3.32 20.17
C ASN A 706 -19.73 3.27 21.49
N HIS A 707 -20.79 2.45 21.61
CA HIS A 707 -21.39 2.12 22.91
C HIS A 707 -21.59 0.61 23.06
N LEU A 708 -21.28 0.11 24.25
CA LEU A 708 -21.43 -1.29 24.68
C LEU A 708 -22.89 -1.65 25.01
N GLU A 709 -23.77 -0.65 25.15
CA GLU A 709 -25.18 -0.81 25.50
C GLU A 709 -26.05 -0.31 24.36
N ASP A 710 -26.75 -1.25 23.73
CA ASP A 710 -27.71 -1.01 22.65
C ASP A 710 -28.94 -0.27 23.21
N THR A 711 -28.86 1.06 23.26
CA THR A 711 -29.97 1.92 23.74
C THR A 711 -31.06 2.11 22.67
N GLY A 712 -30.92 1.50 21.49
CA GLY A 712 -31.84 1.68 20.36
C GLY A 712 -31.90 3.10 19.80
N LYS A 713 -31.00 4.02 20.23
CA LYS A 713 -30.90 5.39 19.75
C LYS A 713 -29.55 5.65 19.09
N ARG A 714 -29.58 6.24 17.89
CA ARG A 714 -28.38 6.65 17.15
C ARG A 714 -27.64 7.74 17.93
N MET A 715 -26.47 7.41 18.45
CA MET A 715 -25.56 8.38 19.04
C MET A 715 -24.50 8.77 18.01
N ILE A 716 -24.44 10.06 17.71
CA ILE A 716 -23.58 10.65 16.69
C ILE A 716 -22.37 11.26 17.40
N ARG A 717 -21.17 11.00 16.90
CA ARG A 717 -19.92 11.59 17.37
C ARG A 717 -20.00 13.10 17.26
N VAL A 718 -19.16 13.80 18.01
CA VAL A 718 -18.97 15.23 17.81
C VAL A 718 -18.39 15.46 16.41
N LEU A 719 -19.03 16.33 15.62
CA LEU A 719 -18.53 16.76 14.31
C LEU A 719 -17.06 17.19 14.44
N PRO A 720 -16.13 16.60 13.67
CA PRO A 720 -14.72 16.96 13.77
C PRO A 720 -14.49 18.38 13.27
N GLN A 721 -13.51 19.05 13.87
CA GLN A 721 -13.09 20.37 13.41
C GLN A 721 -12.47 20.27 12.02
N CYS A 722 -12.73 21.27 11.18
CA CYS A 722 -12.15 21.33 9.85
C CYS A 722 -10.62 21.45 9.96
N PRO A 723 -9.86 20.64 9.21
CA PRO A 723 -8.41 20.68 9.31
C PRO A 723 -7.90 22.05 8.82
N HIS A 724 -7.14 22.71 9.67
CA HIS A 724 -6.45 23.94 9.32
C HIS A 724 -5.05 23.61 8.82
N ILE A 725 -4.82 23.80 7.52
CA ILE A 725 -3.51 23.62 6.90
C ILE A 725 -2.60 24.79 7.32
N ILE A 726 -1.49 24.46 7.98
CA ILE A 726 -0.49 25.44 8.39
C ILE A 726 0.57 25.54 7.31
N TRP A 727 0.47 26.57 6.47
CA TRP A 727 1.45 26.84 5.43
C TRP A 727 2.83 27.13 6.02
N SER A 728 3.88 26.57 5.39
CA SER A 728 5.26 26.82 5.79
C SER A 728 5.65 28.26 5.49
N GLN A 729 6.38 28.90 6.41
CA GLN A 729 6.97 30.21 6.15
C GLN A 729 8.05 30.08 5.06
N PRO A 730 7.92 30.80 3.93
CA PRO A 730 8.86 30.67 2.83
C PRO A 730 10.19 31.33 3.15
N ASN A 731 11.30 30.66 2.83
CA ASN A 731 12.66 31.21 2.85
C ASN A 731 13.13 31.44 1.41
N PRO A 732 12.77 32.58 0.78
CA PRO A 732 12.99 32.77 -0.65
C PRO A 732 14.47 32.81 -1.02
N LEU A 733 14.80 32.14 -2.12
CA LEU A 733 16.14 32.08 -2.67
C LEU A 733 16.25 32.86 -3.98
N ASN A 734 17.05 33.93 -3.96
CA ASN A 734 17.40 34.73 -5.14
C ASN A 734 18.55 34.10 -5.96
N LYS A 735 18.46 32.78 -6.20
CA LYS A 735 19.39 32.04 -7.05
C LYS A 735 18.61 31.06 -7.90
N SER A 736 19.14 30.74 -9.08
CA SER A 736 18.52 29.77 -9.96
C SER A 736 18.51 28.37 -9.35
N ALA A 737 17.42 27.64 -9.56
CA ALA A 737 17.32 26.22 -9.28
C ALA A 737 18.44 25.45 -10.03
N PRO A 738 19.09 24.46 -9.39
CA PRO A 738 20.05 23.58 -10.06
C PRO A 738 19.44 22.90 -11.29
N THR A 739 20.18 22.82 -12.39
CA THR A 739 19.67 22.26 -13.67
C THR A 739 19.30 20.77 -13.61
N ASN A 740 19.88 20.02 -12.67
CA ASN A 740 19.60 18.60 -12.44
C ASN A 740 18.70 18.34 -11.22
N LEU A 741 18.03 19.38 -10.69
CA LEU A 741 17.25 19.27 -9.46
C LEU A 741 16.09 18.23 -9.56
N TYR A 742 15.57 17.99 -10.76
CA TYR A 742 14.42 17.10 -11.02
C TYR A 742 14.81 15.74 -11.61
N LYS A 743 16.05 15.31 -11.41
CA LYS A 743 16.48 13.94 -11.70
C LYS A 743 16.50 13.15 -10.40
N SER A 744 16.35 11.83 -10.51
CA SER A 744 16.54 10.95 -9.34
C SER A 744 17.87 11.29 -8.66
N GLN A 745 17.80 11.73 -7.41
CA GLN A 745 18.99 12.15 -6.69
C GLN A 745 19.91 10.95 -6.50
N LYS A 746 21.17 11.10 -6.94
CA LYS A 746 22.23 10.14 -6.63
C LYS A 746 22.53 10.20 -5.15
N LEU A 747 22.64 9.04 -4.50
CA LEU A 747 23.13 8.95 -3.13
C LEU A 747 24.53 9.60 -3.05
N LEU A 748 24.82 10.27 -1.92
CA LEU A 748 26.07 11.03 -1.72
C LEU A 748 27.34 10.17 -1.87
N SER A 749 27.20 8.84 -1.78
CA SER A 749 28.26 7.85 -1.91
C SER A 749 28.76 7.64 -3.36
N ILE A 750 28.19 8.31 -4.36
CA ILE A 750 28.55 8.13 -5.77
C ILE A 750 29.51 9.22 -6.25
N LYS A 751 30.82 8.93 -6.25
CA LYS A 751 31.78 9.51 -7.22
C LYS A 751 31.84 8.54 -8.40
N LEU A 752 31.22 8.89 -9.52
CA LEU A 752 31.00 7.99 -10.67
C LEU A 752 32.27 7.89 -11.55
N GLU A 753 33.38 7.38 -11.00
CA GLU A 753 34.62 7.06 -11.75
C GLU A 753 35.34 5.85 -11.11
N ALA A 754 34.62 4.75 -10.88
CA ALA A 754 35.27 3.48 -10.56
C ALA A 754 35.18 2.57 -11.79
N GLU A 755 36.30 2.44 -12.51
CA GLU A 755 36.44 1.48 -13.60
C GLU A 755 36.18 0.06 -13.08
N LEU A 756 35.48 -0.75 -13.89
CA LEU A 756 35.28 -2.18 -13.62
C LEU A 756 36.67 -2.84 -13.47
N PRO A 757 36.93 -3.64 -12.43
CA PRO A 757 38.13 -4.47 -12.43
C PRO A 757 38.05 -5.41 -13.65
N PRO A 758 39.15 -5.58 -14.40
CA PRO A 758 39.14 -6.37 -15.62
C PRO A 758 38.70 -7.81 -15.31
N PHE A 759 37.73 -8.31 -16.06
CA PHE A 759 37.33 -9.70 -16.03
C PHE A 759 38.48 -10.55 -16.59
N SER A 760 39.27 -11.20 -15.72
CA SER A 760 40.20 -12.24 -16.17
C SER A 760 39.41 -13.51 -16.48
N ASN A 761 39.14 -13.71 -17.77
CA ASN A 761 38.80 -15.00 -18.34
C ASN A 761 40.09 -15.83 -18.44
N GLU A 762 40.48 -16.51 -17.38
CA GLU A 762 41.41 -17.63 -17.50
C GLU A 762 40.88 -18.85 -16.76
N ASN A 763 40.22 -19.71 -17.54
CA ASN A 763 40.26 -21.15 -17.30
C ASN A 763 41.73 -21.56 -17.26
N ASN A 764 42.29 -21.85 -16.09
CA ASN A 764 43.30 -22.89 -15.97
C ASN A 764 43.34 -23.45 -14.55
N MET A 765 43.05 -24.75 -14.51
CA MET A 765 43.28 -25.71 -13.45
C MET A 765 44.69 -25.57 -12.87
N TRP A 766 44.82 -25.29 -11.57
CA TRP A 766 46.09 -25.43 -10.86
C TRP A 766 45.87 -26.03 -9.47
N LEU A 767 46.27 -27.31 -9.36
CA LEU A 767 46.70 -27.95 -8.12
C LEU A 767 48.00 -27.27 -7.65
N PRO A 768 48.20 -27.01 -6.35
CA PRO A 768 49.46 -26.45 -5.89
C PRO A 768 50.50 -27.56 -5.73
N THR A 769 51.49 -27.57 -6.62
CA THR A 769 52.77 -28.27 -6.40
C THR A 769 53.68 -27.43 -5.50
N VAL A 770 54.21 -28.09 -4.49
CA VAL A 770 55.20 -27.61 -3.53
C VAL A 770 56.56 -27.52 -4.22
N GLU A 771 57.21 -26.35 -4.19
CA GLU A 771 58.65 -26.25 -4.45
C GLU A 771 59.32 -25.15 -3.60
N TYR A 772 60.19 -25.64 -2.72
CA TYR A 772 61.48 -25.09 -2.24
C TYR A 772 61.69 -23.56 -2.20
N MET A 773 61.73 -23.01 -0.98
CA MET A 773 62.49 -21.79 -0.70
C MET A 773 63.91 -22.14 -0.24
N ASP A 774 64.87 -21.52 -0.91
CA ASP A 774 66.30 -21.56 -0.62
C ASP A 774 66.65 -20.67 0.59
N ASN A 775 67.66 -21.11 1.34
CA ASN A 775 68.18 -20.47 2.53
C ASN A 775 68.98 -19.22 2.17
N ASN A 776 68.74 -18.10 2.88
CA ASN A 776 69.77 -17.30 3.54
C ASN A 776 69.16 -16.00 4.09
N ASN A 777 68.96 -15.95 5.42
CA ASN A 777 69.40 -14.86 6.30
C ASN A 777 68.83 -15.10 7.70
N LEU A 778 69.64 -15.81 8.48
CA LEU A 778 69.51 -15.91 9.92
C LEU A 778 70.17 -14.66 10.50
N GLU A 779 69.40 -13.75 11.12
CA GLU A 779 69.78 -13.08 12.37
C GLU A 779 68.66 -12.17 12.92
N SER A 780 68.41 -12.30 14.21
CA SER A 780 67.59 -11.46 15.12
C SER A 780 66.05 -11.64 15.15
N LEU A 781 65.58 -12.48 16.08
CA LEU A 781 64.23 -12.46 16.64
C LEU A 781 64.33 -12.20 18.16
N PRO A 782 63.53 -11.29 18.74
CA PRO A 782 63.72 -10.84 20.11
C PRO A 782 63.15 -11.85 21.12
N LEU A 783 63.94 -12.10 22.17
CA LEU A 783 63.67 -12.94 23.35
C LEU A 783 62.30 -12.70 24.02
N ALA A 784 61.63 -11.58 23.72
CA ALA A 784 60.35 -11.16 24.30
C ALA A 784 59.14 -12.03 23.87
N GLY A 785 59.16 -12.57 22.65
CA GLY A 785 58.03 -13.37 22.13
C GLY A 785 57.84 -14.71 22.85
N PHE A 786 58.94 -15.36 23.23
CA PHE A 786 58.91 -16.65 23.91
C PHE A 786 58.47 -16.53 25.38
N ILE A 787 58.79 -15.42 26.05
CA ILE A 787 58.39 -15.18 27.44
C ILE A 787 56.88 -14.93 27.53
N ILE A 788 56.31 -14.19 26.58
CA ILE A 788 54.87 -13.91 26.53
C ILE A 788 54.07 -15.20 26.28
N LEU A 789 54.53 -16.04 25.36
CA LEU A 789 53.88 -17.32 25.06
C LEU A 789 53.92 -18.27 26.27
N ALA A 790 55.04 -18.32 26.98
CA ALA A 790 55.20 -19.13 28.18
C ALA A 790 54.27 -18.67 29.33
N LEU A 791 54.11 -17.35 29.53
CA LEU A 791 53.22 -16.80 30.56
C LEU A 791 51.74 -17.06 30.25
N VAL A 792 51.32 -17.02 28.98
CA VAL A 792 49.95 -17.34 28.56
C VAL A 792 49.63 -18.82 28.81
N ILE A 793 50.57 -19.72 28.53
CA ILE A 793 50.41 -21.16 28.80
C ILE A 793 50.33 -21.43 30.31
N LEU A 794 51.16 -20.78 31.12
CA LEU A 794 51.13 -20.90 32.58
C LEU A 794 49.81 -20.38 33.19
N PHE A 795 49.28 -19.28 32.66
CA PHE A 795 48.00 -18.73 33.10
C PHE A 795 46.82 -19.66 32.77
N MET A 796 46.83 -20.28 31.59
CA MET A 796 45.81 -21.25 31.19
C MET A 796 45.86 -22.53 32.06
N LEU A 797 47.06 -23.02 32.39
CA LEU A 797 47.24 -24.17 33.29
C LEU A 797 46.82 -23.85 34.74
N TYR A 798 47.08 -22.64 35.22
CA TYR A 798 46.65 -22.17 36.54
C TYR A 798 45.12 -22.07 36.65
N ARG A 799 44.44 -21.51 35.64
CA ARG A 799 42.97 -21.47 35.54
C ARG A 799 42.36 -22.87 35.50
N TYR A 800 42.98 -23.80 34.78
CA TYR A 800 42.53 -25.19 34.68
C TYR A 800 42.59 -25.91 36.03
N PHE A 801 43.65 -25.69 36.83
CA PHE A 801 43.79 -26.33 38.14
C PHE A 801 42.85 -25.77 39.22
N ILE A 802 42.56 -24.46 39.22
CA ILE A 802 41.62 -23.85 40.18
C ILE A 802 40.18 -24.33 39.99
N LEU A 803 39.78 -24.64 38.74
CA LEU A 803 38.43 -25.14 38.45
C LEU A 803 38.20 -26.58 38.94
N ARG A 804 39.26 -27.35 39.21
CA ARG A 804 39.17 -28.75 39.66
C ARG A 804 39.10 -28.91 41.18
N THR A 805 39.37 -27.86 41.95
CA THR A 805 39.37 -27.90 43.43
C THR A 805 38.30 -26.97 44.02
N ARG A 806 37.02 -27.35 43.90
CA ARG A 806 35.97 -26.87 44.82
C ARG A 806 35.21 -28.06 45.43
N PRO A 807 34.95 -28.08 46.75
CA PRO A 807 34.40 -29.25 47.44
C PRO A 807 32.88 -29.39 47.25
N ARG A 808 32.41 -30.65 47.16
CA ARG A 808 30.98 -31.04 47.17
C ARG A 808 30.27 -30.52 48.44
N ARG A 809 29.16 -29.79 48.28
CA ARG A 809 28.24 -29.40 49.37
C ARG A 809 27.05 -30.38 49.46
N LYS A 810 26.69 -30.70 50.72
CA LYS A 810 25.80 -31.76 51.20
C LYS A 810 24.32 -31.61 50.79
N ARG A 811 23.66 -32.77 50.60
CA ARG A 811 22.20 -32.99 50.54
C ARG A 811 21.51 -32.56 51.84
N GLY A 812 20.37 -31.88 51.74
CA GLY A 812 19.41 -31.67 52.82
C GLY A 812 18.12 -32.45 52.57
N ASN A 813 17.76 -33.32 53.51
CA ASN A 813 16.48 -34.02 53.61
C ASN A 813 15.35 -33.06 53.98
N ARG A 814 14.15 -33.25 53.42
CA ARG A 814 12.88 -33.08 54.15
C ARG A 814 11.79 -34.00 53.58
N ILE A 815 11.51 -35.02 54.36
CA ILE A 815 10.29 -35.85 54.31
C ILE A 815 9.18 -35.07 55.01
N GLY A 816 7.95 -35.14 54.48
CA GLY A 816 6.74 -35.04 55.31
C GLY A 816 5.58 -34.19 54.77
N ARG A 817 4.78 -34.74 53.84
CA ARG A 817 3.34 -35.04 54.06
C ARG A 817 2.71 -35.65 52.81
N ILE A 818 2.10 -36.80 53.02
CA ILE A 818 1.30 -37.60 52.09
C ILE A 818 -0.17 -37.48 52.53
N MET A 819 -1.09 -37.66 51.57
CA MET A 819 -2.56 -37.78 51.67
C MET A 819 -3.31 -36.46 51.86
N SER A 820 -4.50 -36.23 51.31
CA SER A 820 -5.40 -36.84 50.31
C SER A 820 -6.58 -35.84 50.21
N ILE A 821 -7.53 -36.05 49.28
CA ILE A 821 -8.94 -35.59 49.29
C ILE A 821 -9.35 -34.86 47.98
N LEU A 822 -9.96 -35.67 47.11
CA LEU A 822 -11.28 -35.49 46.49
C LEU A 822 -11.71 -34.12 45.89
N LYS A 823 -12.04 -34.22 44.58
CA LYS A 823 -13.30 -33.79 43.93
C LYS A 823 -13.62 -32.30 43.68
N VAL A 824 -13.73 -32.01 42.37
CA VAL A 824 -14.91 -31.43 41.64
C VAL A 824 -15.00 -29.88 41.56
N PRO A 825 -15.56 -29.32 40.45
CA PRO A 825 -15.21 -28.02 39.85
C PRO A 825 -16.28 -26.91 40.02
N THR A 826 -16.18 -25.86 39.17
CA THR A 826 -16.99 -24.62 38.96
C THR A 826 -16.18 -23.36 39.35
N VAL A 827 -16.07 -22.29 38.55
CA VAL A 827 -16.91 -21.71 37.48
C VAL A 827 -16.10 -21.44 36.22
#